data_AF-A0A1Y3MEY3-F1
#
_entry.id   AF-A0A1Y3MEY3-F1
#
_cell.length_a   1.000
_cell.length_b   1.000
_cell.length_c   1.000
_cell.angle_alpha   90.00
_cell.angle_beta   90.00
_cell.angle_gamma   90.00
#
_symmetry.space_group_name_H-M   'P 1'
#
loop_
_entity.id
_entity.type
_entity.pdbx_description
1 polymer ?
#
loop_
_entity_poly.entity_id
_entity_poly.type
_entity_poly.pdbx_seq_one_letter_code
_entity_poly.pdbx_strand_id
1 'polypeptide(L)'
;MSENYRSRTERKHAQHQKQETNKPEKPKKKGSFFKKFLIGCLLLGIVGLIAGVSAFFVMVQDAPKLNKAKLVNPLSTKFYDKDKNFFYEYGAEKRTNITYDQVPKVVESAFLATEDARFYQHNGIDVKRTGKAILENVTGGFGSQGGSTITQQVIKNYFLTMEKTSKRKVQEWYLAYKLEQQYSKHEILEMYLNKINLGNRSYGVATAAKNYYGKDLKDLKLHEAAMLAGLPQGPNIYDPTKKENIDRATKRRNVVLTLMNRHGFISKQEMDEAIKIPVTEGLLPSKDVTEMPYQAFLDAVVKEIEKEMPDVNIGSDGLQIYTTIDTKAQEYAEQLLDGDIINYPNDRFQGSFVFMDTQSGEVRAIGAGRKENKTAFKGHNMAVDMQRQVGSTMKPLFDYGPAIEYMQWSTYHQLNDSEYTYSNGKKIRNATNSYKGDVSLREALKKSLNIPALKTAQAVGLDKSQAFAEGLGMTFSRKAVEADAIGSNEASPLQVAGAYAAFGNEGNYNKPHFVTKVVFPDGKEKNLKPKEIRAMKDYTAYMITDVLRDVVKPGSGGTGPTAYVSGIDVAGKTGTQNYDADALKKYNIPESANRDSWFAGYSPQYTMSVWTGYEKDSEENYIADKSPSVRIAQQIFKEMMSKFATDTSRFEQPSSVERLNEELYVKGAKKDTVKQIKVDPPTGVTPSYDAASNTITLSWAGPSDAEAYSASYKANDGSSGSLSVSGTNASLGGVKPGVTYSFSVVAKKGTGTSDAAGVSFTVPGENAEAKKKTEEDAKKKAEDEAKKQQDAQKKADEEAKKQQDAQKKADEEAKKKADEEAKKKADEEAKKKADEDAKKKADEDAKKPKPDPDPKPKPDPTPEVNPVQ
;
A
#
# COMPACT_ATOMS: atom_id res chain seq x y z
N MET A 1 -67.06 -97.46 8.44
CA MET A 1 -68.38 -97.80 7.89
C MET A 1 -68.51 -97.11 6.55
N SER A 2 -68.43 -97.89 5.48
CA SER A 2 -68.55 -97.44 4.10
C SER A 2 -70.01 -97.25 3.72
N GLU A 3 -70.37 -96.15 3.08
CA GLU A 3 -71.49 -96.17 2.14
C GLU A 3 -71.10 -95.48 0.83
N ASN A 4 -71.20 -96.27 -0.23
CA ASN A 4 -70.97 -95.94 -1.62
C ASN A 4 -72.21 -95.25 -2.20
N TYR A 5 -72.04 -94.13 -2.90
CA TYR A 5 -73.05 -93.61 -3.82
C TYR A 5 -73.07 -94.45 -5.11
N ARG A 6 -74.26 -94.85 -5.58
CA ARG A 6 -74.45 -95.92 -6.59
C ARG A 6 -74.61 -95.46 -8.04
N SER A 7 -74.43 -94.18 -8.39
CA SER A 7 -74.20 -93.79 -9.80
C SER A 7 -73.53 -92.42 -9.97
N ARG A 8 -72.88 -92.20 -11.13
CA ARG A 8 -72.25 -90.91 -11.50
C ARG A 8 -73.25 -89.77 -11.70
N THR A 9 -74.54 -90.08 -11.91
CA THR A 9 -75.63 -89.11 -12.11
C THR A 9 -76.18 -88.56 -10.79
N GLU A 10 -76.25 -89.37 -9.72
CA GLU A 10 -76.62 -88.91 -8.36
C GLU A 10 -75.64 -87.86 -7.80
N ARG A 11 -74.35 -87.98 -8.13
CA ARG A 11 -73.32 -87.03 -7.66
C ARG A 11 -73.41 -85.65 -8.31
N LYS A 12 -73.90 -85.54 -9.55
CA LYS A 12 -73.98 -84.27 -10.28
C LYS A 12 -75.26 -83.48 -9.98
N HIS A 13 -76.38 -84.14 -9.69
CA HIS A 13 -77.61 -83.43 -9.29
C HIS A 13 -77.53 -82.83 -7.88
N ALA A 14 -76.82 -83.47 -6.94
CA ALA A 14 -76.57 -82.90 -5.61
C ALA A 14 -75.64 -81.67 -5.62
N GLN A 15 -74.81 -81.50 -6.65
CA GLN A 15 -73.88 -80.37 -6.78
C GLN A 15 -74.50 -79.12 -7.43
N HIS A 16 -75.64 -79.22 -8.13
CA HIS A 16 -76.21 -78.09 -8.86
C HIS A 16 -77.53 -77.52 -8.30
N GLN A 17 -78.16 -78.14 -7.30
CA GLN A 17 -79.43 -77.65 -6.70
C GLN A 17 -79.28 -76.75 -5.46
N LYS A 18 -78.06 -76.32 -5.10
CA LYS A 18 -77.82 -75.32 -4.04
C LYS A 18 -77.25 -74.00 -4.57
N GLN A 19 -77.39 -73.74 -5.87
CA GLN A 19 -77.23 -72.41 -6.46
C GLN A 19 -78.60 -71.76 -6.59
N GLU A 20 -79.04 -71.07 -5.52
CA GLU A 20 -79.55 -69.69 -5.58
C GLU A 20 -80.07 -69.25 -4.19
N THR A 21 -79.69 -68.03 -3.81
CA THR A 21 -80.17 -67.23 -2.66
C THR A 21 -79.76 -67.68 -1.24
N ASN A 22 -78.61 -67.18 -0.79
CA ASN A 22 -78.48 -66.40 0.46
C ASN A 22 -77.03 -65.89 0.58
N LYS A 23 -76.84 -64.57 0.50
CA LYS A 23 -75.58 -63.89 0.84
C LYS A 23 -75.50 -63.69 2.35
N PRO A 24 -74.46 -64.20 3.04
CA PRO A 24 -74.03 -63.66 4.31
C PRO A 24 -72.76 -62.82 4.13
N GLU A 25 -72.72 -61.64 4.75
CA GLU A 25 -71.52 -60.82 4.89
C GLU A 25 -70.38 -61.63 5.51
N LYS A 26 -69.21 -61.62 4.87
CA LYS A 26 -67.99 -62.23 5.40
C LYS A 26 -67.25 -61.26 6.33
N PRO A 27 -66.79 -61.70 7.51
CA PRO A 27 -66.07 -60.84 8.44
C PRO A 27 -64.69 -60.45 7.87
N LYS A 28 -64.37 -59.15 7.98
CA LYS A 28 -63.05 -58.59 7.63
C LYS A 28 -61.95 -59.28 8.46
N LYS A 29 -61.11 -60.09 7.82
CA LYS A 29 -59.88 -60.63 8.42
C LYS A 29 -58.94 -59.48 8.80
N LYS A 30 -58.94 -59.09 10.08
CA LYS A 30 -57.90 -58.28 10.73
C LYS A 30 -56.60 -59.09 10.79
N GLY A 31 -55.80 -59.01 9.73
CA GLY A 31 -54.46 -59.62 9.67
C GLY A 31 -53.54 -58.96 8.65
N SER A 32 -53.81 -57.71 8.25
CA SER A 32 -53.11 -57.04 7.15
C SER A 32 -52.40 -55.74 7.54
N PHE A 33 -52.66 -55.16 8.72
CA PHE A 33 -52.10 -53.85 9.06
C PHE A 33 -50.61 -53.95 9.42
N PHE A 34 -50.20 -54.92 10.26
CA PHE A 34 -48.79 -55.11 10.63
C PHE A 34 -47.92 -55.52 9.44
N LYS A 35 -48.43 -56.37 8.54
CA LYS A 35 -47.72 -56.76 7.30
C LYS A 35 -47.61 -55.58 6.32
N LYS A 36 -48.66 -54.75 6.18
CA LYS A 36 -48.62 -53.52 5.37
C LYS A 36 -47.71 -52.45 5.98
N PHE A 37 -47.65 -52.37 7.31
CA PHE A 37 -46.74 -51.50 8.04
C PHE A 37 -45.28 -51.93 7.83
N LEU A 38 -44.95 -53.22 7.98
CA LEU A 38 -43.61 -53.74 7.70
C LEU A 38 -43.20 -53.59 6.23
N ILE A 39 -44.11 -53.85 5.29
CA ILE A 39 -43.86 -53.59 3.85
C ILE A 39 -43.70 -52.09 3.60
N GLY A 40 -44.48 -51.24 4.26
CA GLY A 40 -44.32 -49.78 4.22
C GLY A 40 -42.98 -49.32 4.76
N CYS A 41 -42.52 -49.84 5.90
CA CYS A 41 -41.20 -49.58 6.47
C CYS A 41 -40.08 -50.09 5.56
N LEU A 42 -40.25 -51.26 4.94
CA LEU A 42 -39.29 -51.82 3.99
C LEU A 42 -39.22 -50.97 2.71
N LEU A 43 -40.36 -50.56 2.16
CA LEU A 43 -40.43 -49.67 0.99
C LEU A 43 -39.85 -48.29 1.31
N LEU A 44 -40.14 -47.73 2.47
CA LEU A 44 -39.52 -46.48 2.95
C LEU A 44 -38.01 -46.66 3.15
N GLY A 45 -37.56 -47.82 3.64
CA GLY A 45 -36.15 -48.16 3.75
C GLY A 45 -35.46 -48.26 2.39
N ILE A 46 -36.11 -48.88 1.40
CA ILE A 46 -35.61 -48.99 0.02
C ILE A 46 -35.58 -47.62 -0.66
N VAL A 47 -36.64 -46.82 -0.54
CA VAL A 47 -36.69 -45.46 -1.07
C VAL A 47 -35.62 -44.59 -0.42
N GLY A 48 -35.45 -44.70 0.91
CA GLY A 48 -34.37 -44.03 1.64
C GLY A 48 -32.98 -44.47 1.19
N LEU A 49 -32.80 -45.77 0.91
CA LEU A 49 -31.54 -46.31 0.38
C LEU A 49 -31.26 -45.79 -1.03
N ILE A 50 -32.26 -45.80 -1.93
CA ILE A 50 -32.13 -45.28 -3.30
C ILE A 50 -31.83 -43.79 -3.29
N ALA A 51 -32.54 -43.01 -2.47
CA ALA A 51 -32.29 -41.58 -2.29
C ALA A 51 -30.89 -41.34 -1.73
N GLY A 52 -30.45 -42.12 -0.74
CA GLY A 52 -29.12 -42.03 -0.15
C GLY A 52 -28.00 -42.37 -1.13
N VAL A 53 -28.16 -43.44 -1.93
CA VAL A 53 -27.20 -43.82 -2.98
C VAL A 53 -27.15 -42.77 -4.09
N SER A 54 -28.30 -42.24 -4.51
CA SER A 54 -28.37 -41.18 -5.53
C SER A 54 -27.69 -39.89 -5.03
N ALA A 55 -27.97 -39.48 -3.79
CA ALA A 55 -27.31 -38.35 -3.16
C ALA A 55 -25.80 -38.56 -3.04
N PHE A 56 -25.35 -39.77 -2.69
CA PHE A 56 -23.94 -40.13 -2.66
C PHE A 56 -23.27 -39.94 -4.02
N PHE A 57 -23.84 -40.49 -5.11
CA PHE A 57 -23.30 -40.34 -6.47
C PHE A 57 -23.24 -38.87 -6.91
N VAL A 58 -24.30 -38.09 -6.66
CA VAL A 58 -24.31 -36.64 -6.94
C VAL A 58 -23.24 -35.89 -6.14
N MET A 59 -22.97 -36.29 -4.90
CA MET A 59 -21.93 -35.65 -4.09
C MET A 59 -20.51 -36.00 -4.55
N VAL A 60 -20.28 -37.20 -5.09
CA VAL A 60 -18.93 -37.66 -5.51
C VAL A 60 -18.62 -37.49 -7.00
N GLN A 61 -19.59 -37.17 -7.85
CA GLN A 61 -19.35 -36.98 -9.30
C GLN A 61 -18.30 -35.90 -9.60
N ASP A 62 -18.27 -34.83 -8.80
CA ASP A 62 -17.32 -33.72 -8.92
C ASP A 62 -16.07 -33.93 -8.05
N ALA A 63 -15.86 -35.13 -7.49
CA ALA A 63 -14.69 -35.38 -6.64
C ALA A 63 -13.40 -35.31 -7.48
N PRO A 64 -12.35 -34.64 -7.00
CA PRO A 64 -11.09 -34.52 -7.71
C PRO A 64 -10.44 -35.89 -7.94
N LYS A 65 -9.77 -36.06 -9.09
CA LYS A 65 -9.02 -37.28 -9.40
C LYS A 65 -7.75 -37.36 -8.54
N LEU A 66 -7.45 -38.56 -8.01
CA LEU A 66 -6.17 -38.84 -7.35
C LEU A 66 -5.05 -38.76 -8.39
N ASN A 67 -4.22 -37.72 -8.30
CA ASN A 67 -3.08 -37.50 -9.19
C ASN A 67 -1.77 -37.71 -8.40
N LYS A 68 -0.96 -38.67 -8.84
CA LYS A 68 0.33 -39.00 -8.22
C LYS A 68 1.29 -37.80 -8.15
N ALA A 69 1.25 -36.90 -9.14
CA ALA A 69 2.09 -35.70 -9.15
C ALA A 69 1.73 -34.71 -8.03
N LYS A 70 0.46 -34.68 -7.59
CA LYS A 70 0.03 -33.84 -6.46
C LYS A 70 0.43 -34.42 -5.10
N LEU A 71 0.84 -35.70 -5.05
CA LEU A 71 1.34 -36.36 -3.84
C LEU A 71 2.85 -36.11 -3.62
N VAL A 72 3.52 -35.44 -4.57
CA VAL A 72 4.92 -35.01 -4.43
C VAL A 72 4.95 -33.74 -3.58
N ASN A 73 6.00 -33.60 -2.76
CA ASN A 73 6.06 -32.56 -1.74
C ASN A 73 6.02 -31.15 -2.32
N PRO A 74 5.19 -30.25 -1.76
CA PRO A 74 5.12 -28.86 -2.18
C PRO A 74 6.47 -28.16 -1.94
N LEU A 75 6.89 -27.37 -2.91
CA LEU A 75 8.12 -26.58 -2.90
C LEU A 75 7.80 -25.13 -2.51
N SER A 76 8.71 -24.48 -1.79
CA SER A 76 8.65 -23.05 -1.52
C SER A 76 8.92 -22.22 -2.77
N THR A 77 8.24 -21.08 -2.85
CA THR A 77 8.47 -20.06 -3.87
C THR A 77 9.52 -19.07 -3.40
N LYS A 78 10.38 -18.63 -4.30
CA LYS A 78 11.43 -17.64 -4.07
C LYS A 78 11.13 -16.35 -4.81
N PHE A 79 11.25 -15.22 -4.12
CA PHE A 79 11.09 -13.89 -4.69
C PHE A 79 12.45 -13.23 -4.89
N TYR A 80 12.60 -12.58 -6.04
CA TYR A 80 13.79 -11.86 -6.46
C TYR A 80 13.42 -10.41 -6.79
N ASP A 81 14.28 -9.47 -6.42
CA ASP A 81 14.07 -8.04 -6.66
C ASP A 81 14.38 -7.62 -8.12
N LYS A 82 14.27 -6.32 -8.43
CA LYS A 82 14.58 -5.78 -9.77
C LYS A 82 16.01 -6.08 -10.24
N ASP A 83 16.94 -6.24 -9.30
CA ASP A 83 18.36 -6.51 -9.55
C ASP A 83 18.66 -8.02 -9.54
N LYS A 84 17.61 -8.85 -9.45
CA LYS A 84 17.63 -10.32 -9.41
C LYS A 84 18.23 -10.88 -8.11
N ASN A 85 18.30 -10.11 -7.05
CA ASN A 85 18.72 -10.59 -5.75
C ASN A 85 17.55 -11.30 -5.07
N PHE A 86 17.83 -12.48 -4.51
CA PHE A 86 16.88 -13.18 -3.66
C PHE A 86 16.65 -12.39 -2.37
N PHE A 87 15.39 -12.13 -2.01
CA PHE A 87 15.07 -11.41 -0.78
C PHE A 87 14.04 -12.12 0.12
N TYR A 88 13.24 -13.04 -0.42
CA TYR A 88 12.24 -13.75 0.38
C TYR A 88 11.87 -15.12 -0.17
N GLU A 89 11.61 -16.06 0.72
CA GLU A 89 11.09 -17.41 0.40
C GLU A 89 9.74 -17.60 1.11
N TYR A 90 8.72 -17.98 0.34
CA TYR A 90 7.33 -18.11 0.78
C TYR A 90 6.79 -19.51 0.51
N GLY A 91 5.99 -20.02 1.43
CA GLY A 91 5.39 -21.35 1.31
C GLY A 91 6.20 -22.42 2.02
N ALA A 92 6.14 -23.65 1.51
CA ALA A 92 6.71 -24.81 2.18
C ALA A 92 8.25 -24.76 2.29
N GLU A 93 8.78 -24.25 3.41
CA GLU A 93 10.21 -24.26 3.76
C GLU A 93 10.84 -25.66 3.59
N LYS A 94 12.15 -25.71 3.28
CA LYS A 94 12.97 -26.93 3.07
C LYS A 94 12.46 -28.14 3.87
N ARG A 95 11.68 -28.99 3.21
CA ARG A 95 11.18 -30.24 3.79
C ARG A 95 12.29 -31.28 3.72
N THR A 96 12.60 -31.90 4.86
CA THR A 96 13.36 -33.15 4.87
C THR A 96 12.37 -34.27 4.62
N ASN A 97 12.29 -34.75 3.36
CA ASN A 97 11.44 -35.90 3.05
C ASN A 97 12.04 -37.14 3.68
N ILE A 98 11.19 -37.91 4.36
CA ILE A 98 11.55 -39.22 4.91
C ILE A 98 10.81 -40.32 4.18
N THR A 99 11.45 -41.48 4.07
CA THR A 99 10.75 -42.74 3.74
C THR A 99 10.19 -43.38 5.00
N TYR A 100 9.22 -44.28 4.86
CA TYR A 100 8.66 -45.03 6.01
C TYR A 100 9.75 -45.71 6.85
N ASP A 101 10.78 -46.29 6.22
CA ASP A 101 11.86 -47.01 6.91
C ASP A 101 12.71 -46.10 7.83
N GLN A 102 12.66 -44.78 7.59
CA GLN A 102 13.32 -43.79 8.43
C GLN A 102 12.48 -43.35 9.64
N VAL A 103 11.22 -43.81 9.76
CA VAL A 103 10.32 -43.48 10.86
C VAL A 103 10.55 -44.44 12.02
N PRO A 104 11.04 -43.96 13.18
CA PRO A 104 11.24 -44.81 14.34
C PRO A 104 9.92 -45.27 14.94
N LYS A 105 9.91 -46.47 15.53
CA LYS A 105 8.68 -47.06 16.09
C LYS A 105 8.02 -46.22 17.15
N VAL A 106 8.79 -45.46 17.93
CA VAL A 106 8.27 -44.53 18.95
C VAL A 106 7.49 -43.36 18.33
N VAL A 107 7.95 -42.83 17.19
CA VAL A 107 7.29 -41.75 16.45
C VAL A 107 6.01 -42.29 15.81
N GLU A 108 6.11 -43.41 15.09
CA GLU A 108 4.93 -44.08 14.51
C GLU A 108 3.87 -44.36 15.57
N SER A 109 4.24 -44.99 16.69
CA SER A 109 3.31 -45.34 17.75
C SER A 109 2.65 -44.11 18.38
N ALA A 110 3.37 -43.00 18.55
CA ALA A 110 2.81 -41.77 19.10
C ALA A 110 1.72 -41.17 18.19
N PHE A 111 1.99 -41.06 16.89
CA PHE A 111 1.02 -40.55 15.92
C PHE A 111 -0.16 -41.50 15.74
N LEU A 112 0.06 -42.82 15.67
CA LEU A 112 -1.02 -43.79 15.60
C LEU A 112 -1.91 -43.74 16.84
N ALA A 113 -1.34 -43.70 18.05
CA ALA A 113 -2.12 -43.70 19.28
C ALA A 113 -3.11 -42.52 19.40
N THR A 114 -2.71 -41.34 18.91
CA THR A 114 -3.52 -40.11 19.00
C THR A 114 -4.43 -39.88 17.81
N GLU A 115 -3.98 -40.18 16.58
CA GLU A 115 -4.74 -39.87 15.37
C GLU A 115 -5.60 -41.05 14.90
N ASP A 116 -5.07 -42.28 14.97
CA ASP A 116 -5.69 -43.45 14.35
C ASP A 116 -5.13 -44.79 14.85
N ALA A 117 -5.49 -45.17 16.09
CA ALA A 117 -4.88 -46.34 16.75
C ALA A 117 -5.14 -47.69 16.05
N ARG A 118 -6.12 -47.74 15.15
CA ARG A 118 -6.47 -48.92 14.34
C ARG A 118 -6.17 -48.72 12.86
N PHE A 119 -5.26 -47.80 12.52
CA PHE A 119 -4.89 -47.45 11.15
C PHE A 119 -4.68 -48.68 10.26
N TYR A 120 -3.96 -49.69 10.74
CA TYR A 120 -3.68 -50.93 9.99
C TYR A 120 -4.86 -51.90 9.86
N GLN A 121 -5.98 -51.66 10.56
CA GLN A 121 -7.12 -52.59 10.64
C GLN A 121 -8.33 -52.17 9.80
N HIS A 122 -8.33 -50.98 9.19
CA HIS A 122 -9.46 -50.45 8.42
C HIS A 122 -9.06 -50.03 7.00
N ASN A 123 -10.05 -49.83 6.11
CA ASN A 123 -9.84 -49.47 4.71
C ASN A 123 -10.30 -48.03 4.42
N GLY A 124 -9.48 -47.04 4.77
CA GLY A 124 -9.73 -45.61 4.56
C GLY A 124 -10.55 -44.94 5.64
N ILE A 125 -11.60 -45.61 6.12
CA ILE A 125 -12.50 -45.10 7.18
C ILE A 125 -12.60 -46.12 8.30
N ASP A 126 -12.46 -45.66 9.54
CA ASP A 126 -12.78 -46.46 10.70
C ASP A 126 -14.28 -46.36 11.01
N VAL A 127 -15.05 -47.35 10.54
CA VAL A 127 -16.51 -47.39 10.69
C VAL A 127 -16.92 -47.42 12.17
N LYS A 128 -16.19 -48.14 13.04
CA LYS A 128 -16.57 -48.23 14.47
C LYS A 128 -16.32 -46.88 15.16
N ARG A 129 -15.20 -46.20 14.86
CA ARG A 129 -14.90 -44.88 15.41
C ARG A 129 -15.84 -43.80 14.87
N THR A 130 -16.11 -43.84 13.56
CA THR A 130 -17.03 -42.91 12.89
C THR A 130 -18.45 -43.07 13.42
N GLY A 131 -18.95 -44.30 13.56
CA GLY A 131 -20.26 -44.57 14.12
C GLY A 131 -20.40 -44.13 15.58
N LYS A 132 -19.36 -44.36 16.40
CA LYS A 132 -19.31 -43.86 17.79
C LYS A 132 -19.34 -42.33 17.84
N ALA A 133 -18.54 -41.66 17.01
CA ALA A 133 -18.51 -40.21 16.94
C ALA A 133 -19.83 -39.61 16.43
N ILE A 134 -20.54 -40.28 15.53
CA ILE A 134 -21.88 -39.84 15.08
C ILE A 134 -22.87 -39.95 16.24
N LEU A 135 -22.89 -41.08 16.97
CA LEU A 135 -23.80 -41.30 18.10
C LEU A 135 -23.57 -40.32 19.26
N GLU A 136 -22.31 -40.03 19.57
CA GLU A 136 -21.91 -39.04 20.60
C GLU A 136 -22.26 -37.60 20.21
N ASN A 137 -22.45 -37.32 18.91
CA ASN A 137 -22.78 -36.00 18.38
C ASN A 137 -24.26 -35.84 17.96
N VAL A 138 -25.17 -36.78 18.22
CA VAL A 138 -26.61 -36.59 17.87
C VAL A 138 -27.27 -35.45 18.67
N THR A 139 -26.60 -34.89 19.69
CA THR A 139 -27.01 -33.68 20.42
C THR A 139 -26.21 -32.42 20.07
N GLY A 140 -25.30 -32.45 19.07
CA GLY A 140 -24.46 -31.33 18.66
C GLY A 140 -24.08 -31.34 17.15
N GLY A 141 -23.59 -30.22 16.61
CA GLY A 141 -23.36 -30.08 15.16
C GLY A 141 -22.44 -31.16 14.55
N PHE A 142 -22.81 -31.65 13.35
CA PHE A 142 -22.10 -32.69 12.59
C PHE A 142 -20.63 -32.28 12.33
N GLY A 143 -19.67 -33.08 12.81
CA GLY A 143 -18.23 -32.93 12.48
C GLY A 143 -17.33 -32.23 13.50
N SER A 144 -17.73 -32.14 14.78
CA SER A 144 -17.02 -31.34 15.79
C SER A 144 -15.95 -32.04 16.65
N GLN A 145 -15.82 -33.38 16.70
CA GLN A 145 -14.69 -34.06 17.38
C GLN A 145 -14.40 -35.51 16.87
N GLY A 146 -13.10 -35.86 16.75
CA GLY A 146 -12.53 -37.20 17.05
C GLY A 146 -12.56 -38.35 16.02
N GLY A 147 -13.36 -38.27 14.95
CA GLY A 147 -13.64 -39.45 14.11
C GLY A 147 -12.73 -39.74 12.91
N SER A 148 -11.80 -38.85 12.54
CA SER A 148 -11.13 -38.92 11.22
C SER A 148 -9.85 -39.76 11.20
N THR A 149 -9.64 -40.57 10.17
CA THR A 149 -8.47 -41.45 9.96
C THR A 149 -7.26 -40.70 9.40
N ILE A 150 -6.06 -41.28 9.51
CA ILE A 150 -4.85 -40.73 8.88
C ILE A 150 -5.06 -40.58 7.36
N THR A 151 -5.64 -41.58 6.71
CA THR A 151 -5.94 -41.56 5.26
C THR A 151 -6.88 -40.42 4.88
N GLN A 152 -7.93 -40.19 5.68
CA GLN A 152 -8.82 -39.05 5.51
C GLN A 152 -8.09 -37.72 5.65
N GLN A 153 -7.14 -37.63 6.59
CA GLN A 153 -6.31 -36.44 6.76
C GLN A 153 -5.37 -36.20 5.58
N VAL A 154 -4.77 -37.26 5.00
CA VAL A 154 -3.99 -37.16 3.76
C VAL A 154 -4.85 -36.60 2.63
N ILE A 155 -6.04 -37.15 2.39
CA ILE A 155 -6.96 -36.65 1.36
C ILE A 155 -7.31 -35.17 1.57
N LYS A 156 -7.65 -34.79 2.81
CA LYS A 156 -7.96 -33.41 3.18
C LYS A 156 -6.77 -32.47 2.89
N ASN A 157 -5.54 -32.94 3.12
CA ASN A 157 -4.33 -32.11 2.96
C ASN A 157 -3.81 -32.02 1.52
N TYR A 158 -4.22 -32.92 0.61
CA TYR A 158 -3.71 -32.99 -0.76
C TYR A 158 -4.73 -32.67 -1.86
N PHE A 159 -6.03 -32.93 -1.64
CA PHE A 159 -7.02 -32.92 -2.74
C PHE A 159 -8.27 -32.08 -2.48
N LEU A 160 -8.61 -31.73 -1.25
CA LEU A 160 -9.88 -31.07 -0.93
C LEU A 160 -9.68 -29.65 -0.38
N THR A 161 -10.66 -28.79 -0.60
CA THR A 161 -10.70 -27.42 -0.07
C THR A 161 -11.02 -27.40 1.43
N MET A 162 -10.75 -26.29 2.11
CA MET A 162 -10.92 -26.15 3.57
C MET A 162 -12.39 -26.00 4.05
N GLU A 163 -13.37 -25.87 3.15
CA GLU A 163 -14.77 -25.61 3.49
C GLU A 163 -15.45 -26.78 4.21
N LYS A 164 -16.03 -26.59 5.39
CA LYS A 164 -16.65 -27.67 6.17
C LYS A 164 -18.09 -28.01 5.72
N THR A 165 -18.26 -28.61 4.55
CA THR A 165 -19.57 -29.06 4.03
C THR A 165 -19.77 -30.58 4.12
N SER A 166 -21.03 -31.04 4.19
CA SER A 166 -21.38 -32.47 4.15
C SER A 166 -20.97 -33.14 2.83
N LYS A 167 -21.09 -32.42 1.70
CA LYS A 167 -20.61 -32.88 0.38
C LYS A 167 -19.10 -33.15 0.43
N ARG A 168 -18.30 -32.21 0.95
CA ARG A 168 -16.85 -32.41 1.10
C ARG A 168 -16.53 -33.64 1.96
N LYS A 169 -17.26 -33.87 3.06
CA LYS A 169 -16.98 -35.01 3.94
C LYS A 169 -17.28 -36.36 3.28
N VAL A 170 -18.33 -36.46 2.47
CA VAL A 170 -18.63 -37.65 1.66
C VAL A 170 -17.56 -37.88 0.59
N GLN A 171 -17.07 -36.82 -0.06
CA GLN A 171 -15.95 -36.90 -0.99
C GLN A 171 -14.66 -37.36 -0.30
N GLU A 172 -14.38 -36.87 0.91
CA GLU A 172 -13.23 -37.29 1.74
C GLU A 172 -13.27 -38.80 2.04
N TRP A 173 -14.44 -39.33 2.37
CA TRP A 173 -14.68 -40.76 2.58
C TRP A 173 -14.43 -41.59 1.32
N TYR A 174 -14.99 -41.18 0.20
CA TYR A 174 -14.82 -41.84 -1.09
C TYR A 174 -13.35 -41.85 -1.55
N LEU A 175 -12.69 -40.70 -1.47
CA LEU A 175 -11.28 -40.56 -1.88
C LEU A 175 -10.34 -41.29 -0.92
N ALA A 176 -10.64 -41.33 0.38
CA ALA A 176 -9.83 -42.10 1.34
C ALA A 176 -9.87 -43.59 1.03
N TYR A 177 -11.06 -44.13 0.72
CA TYR A 177 -11.19 -45.52 0.27
C TYR A 177 -10.39 -45.78 -1.02
N LYS A 178 -10.49 -44.87 -2.01
CA LYS A 178 -9.73 -45.00 -3.26
C LYS A 178 -8.22 -44.89 -3.08
N LEU A 179 -7.75 -44.05 -2.16
CA LEU A 179 -6.32 -43.89 -1.88
C LEU A 179 -5.73 -45.21 -1.37
N GLU A 180 -6.42 -45.90 -0.45
CA GLU A 180 -5.93 -47.19 0.08
C GLU A 180 -6.03 -48.36 -0.92
N GLN A 181 -6.82 -48.22 -1.99
CA GLN A 181 -6.77 -49.17 -3.10
C GLN A 181 -5.52 -49.00 -3.97
N GLN A 182 -4.87 -47.83 -3.91
CA GLN A 182 -3.75 -47.47 -4.78
C GLN A 182 -2.41 -47.43 -4.05
N TYR A 183 -2.42 -47.26 -2.73
CA TYR A 183 -1.25 -47.09 -1.89
C TYR A 183 -1.32 -47.96 -0.64
N SER A 184 -0.19 -48.49 -0.23
CA SER A 184 -0.04 -49.25 1.01
C SER A 184 -0.20 -48.35 2.25
N LYS A 185 -0.49 -48.96 3.40
CA LYS A 185 -0.58 -48.25 4.68
C LYS A 185 0.71 -47.50 5.04
N HIS A 186 1.87 -48.09 4.74
CA HIS A 186 3.16 -47.45 4.98
C HIS A 186 3.35 -46.21 4.10
N GLU A 187 3.03 -46.28 2.82
CA GLU A 187 3.08 -45.12 1.92
C GLU A 187 2.11 -44.01 2.37
N ILE A 188 0.91 -44.36 2.81
CA ILE A 188 -0.07 -43.37 3.31
C ILE A 188 0.42 -42.71 4.60
N LEU A 189 1.00 -43.47 5.52
CA LEU A 189 1.58 -42.94 6.75
C LEU A 189 2.79 -42.06 6.45
N GLU A 190 3.64 -42.45 5.50
CA GLU A 190 4.75 -41.62 4.99
C GLU A 190 4.23 -40.29 4.41
N MET A 191 3.22 -40.33 3.54
CA MET A 191 2.58 -39.13 2.97
C MET A 191 2.02 -38.21 4.07
N TYR A 192 1.44 -38.79 5.11
CA TYR A 192 0.91 -38.06 6.25
C TYR A 192 2.03 -37.39 7.06
N LEU A 193 3.04 -38.16 7.45
CA LEU A 193 4.15 -37.70 8.28
C LEU A 193 5.06 -36.70 7.57
N ASN A 194 5.14 -36.72 6.23
CA ASN A 194 5.86 -35.70 5.45
C ASN A 194 5.05 -34.40 5.24
N LYS A 195 3.72 -34.44 5.39
CA LYS A 195 2.84 -33.32 5.03
C LYS A 195 2.28 -32.55 6.23
N ILE A 196 2.07 -33.23 7.34
CA ILE A 196 1.32 -32.68 8.46
C ILE A 196 1.91 -31.37 8.99
N ASN A 197 1.06 -30.38 9.24
CA ASN A 197 1.47 -29.13 9.89
C ASN A 197 1.64 -29.38 11.39
N LEU A 198 2.85 -29.15 11.89
CA LEU A 198 3.22 -29.31 13.29
C LEU A 198 3.61 -27.99 13.95
N GLY A 199 3.40 -26.83 13.30
CA GLY A 199 3.73 -25.52 13.90
C GLY A 199 5.23 -25.24 13.84
N ASN A 200 5.69 -24.10 14.38
CA ASN A 200 7.10 -23.70 14.36
C ASN A 200 7.82 -23.96 13.01
N ARG A 201 7.20 -23.49 11.91
CA ARG A 201 7.67 -23.67 10.51
C ARG A 201 7.85 -25.13 10.07
N SER A 202 7.21 -26.07 10.75
CA SER A 202 7.42 -27.50 10.56
C SER A 202 6.24 -28.12 9.83
N TYR A 203 6.43 -28.37 8.54
CA TYR A 203 5.58 -29.29 7.78
C TYR A 203 6.30 -30.61 7.62
N GLY A 204 5.74 -31.63 8.25
CA GLY A 204 6.32 -32.96 8.36
C GLY A 204 7.15 -33.15 9.63
N VAL A 205 7.17 -34.40 10.10
CA VAL A 205 7.73 -34.77 11.41
C VAL A 205 9.25 -34.63 11.48
N ALA A 206 9.97 -34.85 10.37
CA ALA A 206 11.43 -34.70 10.31
C ALA A 206 11.86 -33.24 10.47
N THR A 207 11.18 -32.33 9.76
CA THR A 207 11.38 -30.89 9.92
C THR A 207 11.02 -30.45 11.34
N ALA A 208 9.94 -31.00 11.91
CA ALA A 208 9.57 -30.72 13.31
C ALA A 208 10.62 -31.18 14.32
N ALA A 209 11.18 -32.38 14.14
CA ALA A 209 12.25 -32.87 15.00
C ALA A 209 13.48 -31.94 15.00
N LYS A 210 13.84 -31.42 13.82
CA LYS A 210 14.92 -30.44 13.69
C LYS A 210 14.58 -29.07 14.27
N ASN A 211 13.39 -28.54 13.98
CA ASN A 211 13.02 -27.19 14.41
C ASN A 211 12.73 -27.12 15.92
N TYR A 212 12.11 -28.15 16.49
CA TYR A 212 11.81 -28.19 17.92
C TYR A 212 13.01 -28.67 18.75
N TYR A 213 13.76 -29.69 18.30
CA TYR A 213 14.75 -30.37 19.14
C TYR A 213 16.17 -30.43 18.54
N GLY A 214 16.37 -29.98 17.30
CA GLY A 214 17.66 -30.10 16.60
C GLY A 214 18.04 -31.53 16.19
N LYS A 215 17.12 -32.49 16.33
CA LYS A 215 17.39 -33.93 16.21
C LYS A 215 16.94 -34.53 14.88
N ASP A 216 17.59 -35.62 14.49
CA ASP A 216 17.03 -36.51 13.47
C ASP A 216 15.94 -37.38 14.11
N LEU A 217 15.03 -37.94 13.31
CA LEU A 217 13.91 -38.72 13.85
C LEU A 217 14.35 -39.87 14.74
N LYS A 218 15.37 -40.61 14.32
CA LYS A 218 15.95 -41.76 15.05
C LYS A 218 16.43 -41.41 16.47
N ASP A 219 16.71 -40.13 16.73
CA ASP A 219 17.22 -39.66 18.02
C ASP A 219 16.11 -39.08 18.92
N LEU A 220 14.85 -39.07 18.45
CA LEU A 220 13.71 -38.60 19.25
C LEU A 220 13.38 -39.56 20.39
N LYS A 221 13.20 -38.99 21.58
CA LYS A 221 12.75 -39.71 22.78
C LYS A 221 11.23 -39.77 22.86
N LEU A 222 10.70 -40.66 23.71
CA LEU A 222 9.26 -40.86 23.90
C LEU A 222 8.48 -39.57 24.19
N HIS A 223 8.96 -38.73 25.11
CA HIS A 223 8.29 -37.47 25.48
C HIS A 223 8.29 -36.44 24.35
N GLU A 224 9.32 -36.44 23.50
CA GLU A 224 9.46 -35.56 22.33
C GLU A 224 8.54 -36.03 21.19
N ALA A 225 8.53 -37.33 20.90
CA ALA A 225 7.62 -37.95 19.94
C ALA A 225 6.14 -37.73 20.33
N ALA A 226 5.81 -37.89 21.62
CA ALA A 226 4.46 -37.63 22.13
C ALA A 226 4.09 -36.14 22.04
N MET A 227 5.05 -35.22 22.23
CA MET A 227 4.82 -33.79 22.02
C MET A 227 4.49 -33.51 20.55
N LEU A 228 5.35 -33.96 19.62
CA LEU A 228 5.14 -33.75 18.19
C LEU A 228 3.81 -34.35 17.70
N ALA A 229 3.45 -35.54 18.16
CA ALA A 229 2.17 -36.18 17.84
C ALA A 229 0.95 -35.47 18.46
N GLY A 230 1.16 -34.60 19.45
CA GLY A 230 0.11 -33.78 20.07
C GLY A 230 -0.25 -32.52 19.27
N LEU A 231 0.68 -32.01 18.46
CA LEU A 231 0.58 -30.75 17.71
C LEU A 231 -0.50 -30.72 16.61
N PRO A 232 -0.78 -31.78 15.84
CA PRO A 232 -1.77 -31.77 14.76
C PRO A 232 -3.14 -31.16 15.08
N GLN A 233 -3.61 -31.36 16.33
CA GLN A 233 -4.91 -30.86 16.77
C GLN A 233 -4.97 -29.33 16.81
N GLY A 234 -3.84 -28.66 17.06
CA GLY A 234 -3.76 -27.22 17.18
C GLY A 234 -2.30 -26.75 17.21
N PRO A 235 -1.61 -26.73 16.05
CA PRO A 235 -0.16 -26.57 16.01
C PRO A 235 0.33 -25.29 16.69
N ASN A 236 -0.38 -24.17 16.52
CA ASN A 236 -0.02 -22.88 17.12
C ASN A 236 -0.39 -22.76 18.60
N ILE A 237 -1.41 -23.49 19.07
CA ILE A 237 -1.96 -23.38 20.45
C ILE A 237 -1.21 -24.32 21.41
N TYR A 238 -0.68 -25.42 20.87
CA TYR A 238 0.09 -26.42 21.60
C TYR A 238 1.60 -26.30 21.36
N ASP A 239 2.06 -25.24 20.68
CA ASP A 239 3.49 -24.99 20.41
C ASP A 239 4.24 -24.68 21.72
N PRO A 240 5.09 -25.57 22.25
CA PRO A 240 5.75 -25.37 23.55
C PRO A 240 6.92 -24.38 23.51
N THR A 241 7.31 -23.87 22.33
CA THR A 241 8.35 -22.82 22.22
C THR A 241 7.83 -21.45 22.66
N LYS A 242 6.52 -21.27 22.72
CA LYS A 242 5.85 -20.06 23.19
C LYS A 242 5.49 -20.17 24.67
N LYS A 243 5.93 -19.21 25.47
CA LYS A 243 5.80 -19.25 26.94
C LYS A 243 4.35 -19.40 27.39
N GLU A 244 3.42 -18.72 26.72
CA GLU A 244 1.98 -18.74 26.98
C GLU A 244 1.28 -20.08 26.65
N ASN A 245 1.97 -20.98 25.94
CA ASN A 245 1.43 -22.26 25.51
C ASN A 245 1.91 -23.46 26.32
N ILE A 246 2.95 -23.30 27.16
CA ILE A 246 3.63 -24.41 27.86
C ILE A 246 2.64 -25.31 28.61
N ASP A 247 1.69 -24.73 29.34
CA ASP A 247 0.68 -25.50 30.09
C ASP A 247 -0.25 -26.31 29.18
N ARG A 248 -0.69 -25.71 28.06
CA ARG A 248 -1.54 -26.37 27.08
C ARG A 248 -0.79 -27.50 26.38
N ALA A 249 0.45 -27.24 25.98
CA ALA A 249 1.34 -28.21 25.36
C ALA A 249 1.60 -29.41 26.29
N THR A 250 1.92 -29.15 27.56
CA THR A 250 2.13 -30.17 28.60
C THR A 250 0.91 -31.08 28.72
N LYS A 251 -0.29 -30.50 28.90
CA LYS A 251 -1.54 -31.26 29.00
C LYS A 251 -1.79 -32.09 27.75
N ARG A 252 -1.57 -31.51 26.56
CA ARG A 252 -1.79 -32.21 25.27
C ARG A 252 -0.82 -33.38 25.08
N ARG A 253 0.46 -33.19 25.34
CA ARG A 253 1.50 -34.25 25.29
C ARG A 253 1.20 -35.38 26.27
N ASN A 254 0.72 -35.07 27.47
CA ASN A 254 0.33 -36.09 28.45
C ASN A 254 -0.89 -36.90 27.98
N VAL A 255 -1.86 -36.28 27.30
CA VAL A 255 -2.97 -37.01 26.66
C VAL A 255 -2.44 -38.01 25.64
N VAL A 256 -1.47 -37.62 24.80
CA VAL A 256 -0.85 -38.55 23.84
C VAL A 256 -0.18 -39.73 24.55
N LEU A 257 0.60 -39.48 25.61
CA LEU A 257 1.24 -40.55 26.40
C LEU A 257 0.19 -41.51 27.02
N THR A 258 -0.91 -40.98 27.55
CA THR A 258 -2.02 -41.81 28.07
C THR A 258 -2.66 -42.65 26.96
N LEU A 259 -2.83 -42.09 25.75
CA LEU A 259 -3.36 -42.83 24.61
C LEU A 259 -2.39 -43.93 24.16
N MET A 260 -1.09 -43.65 24.15
CA MET A 260 -0.05 -44.65 23.84
C MET A 260 -0.11 -45.82 24.81
N ASN A 261 -0.23 -45.56 26.12
CA ASN A 261 -0.38 -46.60 27.11
C ASN A 261 -1.69 -47.39 26.96
N ARG A 262 -2.82 -46.69 26.79
CA ARG A 262 -4.15 -47.30 26.61
C ARG A 262 -4.20 -48.26 25.42
N HIS A 263 -3.47 -47.95 24.35
CA HIS A 263 -3.40 -48.76 23.14
C HIS A 263 -2.27 -49.80 23.16
N GLY A 264 -1.54 -49.91 24.28
CA GLY A 264 -0.51 -50.93 24.46
C GLY A 264 0.83 -50.63 23.77
N PHE A 265 1.05 -49.39 23.33
CA PHE A 265 2.31 -48.98 22.69
C PHE A 265 3.44 -48.73 23.70
N ILE A 266 3.11 -48.40 24.95
CA ILE A 266 4.06 -48.20 26.06
C ILE A 266 3.48 -48.79 27.36
N SER A 267 4.37 -49.20 28.26
CA SER A 267 4.02 -49.62 29.63
C SER A 267 3.56 -48.44 30.49
N LYS A 268 2.90 -48.75 31.62
CA LYS A 268 2.48 -47.71 32.58
C LYS A 268 3.69 -46.99 33.17
N GLN A 269 4.78 -47.72 33.42
CA GLN A 269 6.03 -47.15 33.94
C GLN A 269 6.63 -46.13 32.97
N GLU A 270 6.78 -46.47 31.69
CA GLU A 270 7.31 -45.55 30.66
C GLU A 270 6.44 -44.30 30.52
N MET A 271 5.12 -44.44 30.61
CA MET A 271 4.19 -43.30 30.61
C MET A 271 4.41 -42.39 31.82
N ASP A 272 4.45 -42.96 33.02
CA ASP A 272 4.61 -42.21 34.28
C ASP A 272 5.98 -41.53 34.36
N GLU A 273 7.03 -42.14 33.81
CA GLU A 273 8.37 -41.54 33.67
C GLU A 273 8.39 -40.40 32.65
N ALA A 274 7.78 -40.59 31.47
CA ALA A 274 7.75 -39.57 30.43
C ALA A 274 6.91 -38.34 30.80
N ILE A 275 5.83 -38.50 31.58
CA ILE A 275 4.98 -37.40 32.06
C ILE A 275 5.74 -36.45 33.00
N LYS A 276 6.72 -36.97 33.76
CA LYS A 276 7.52 -36.16 34.69
C LYS A 276 8.49 -35.20 33.99
N ILE A 277 8.79 -35.44 32.70
CA ILE A 277 9.71 -34.63 31.93
C ILE A 277 9.01 -33.32 31.49
N PRO A 278 9.56 -32.13 31.82
CA PRO A 278 9.00 -30.86 31.36
C PRO A 278 8.82 -30.83 29.83
N VAL A 279 7.73 -30.25 29.34
CA VAL A 279 7.48 -30.20 27.88
C VAL A 279 8.51 -29.35 27.12
N THR A 280 9.21 -28.48 27.84
CA THR A 280 10.27 -27.61 27.34
C THR A 280 11.65 -28.26 27.31
N GLU A 281 11.80 -29.46 27.89
CA GLU A 281 13.07 -30.17 27.94
C GLU A 281 13.57 -30.44 26.52
N GLY A 282 14.82 -30.05 26.24
CA GLY A 282 15.46 -30.26 24.94
C GLY A 282 14.97 -29.37 23.80
N LEU A 283 14.05 -28.41 24.04
CA LEU A 283 13.59 -27.50 23.00
C LEU A 283 14.66 -26.48 22.61
N LEU A 284 14.80 -26.24 21.31
CA LEU A 284 15.54 -25.11 20.78
C LEU A 284 14.75 -23.80 20.98
N PRO A 285 15.44 -22.65 21.16
CA PRO A 285 14.80 -21.35 21.07
C PRO A 285 14.06 -21.22 19.73
N SER A 286 12.86 -20.63 19.74
CA SER A 286 12.18 -20.28 18.50
C SER A 286 13.14 -19.40 17.68
N LYS A 287 13.49 -19.83 16.46
CA LYS A 287 14.16 -18.91 15.53
C LYS A 287 13.22 -17.74 15.29
N ASP A 288 13.73 -16.52 15.36
CA ASP A 288 12.93 -15.32 15.10
C ASP A 288 12.15 -15.50 13.81
N VAL A 289 10.84 -15.22 13.89
CA VAL A 289 9.99 -15.16 12.71
C VAL A 289 10.59 -14.06 11.85
N THR A 290 11.32 -14.42 10.78
CA THR A 290 11.54 -13.51 9.66
C THR A 290 10.15 -13.14 9.16
N GLU A 291 9.66 -12.00 9.64
CA GLU A 291 8.42 -11.40 9.20
C GLU A 291 8.51 -11.24 7.68
N MET A 292 7.41 -11.50 6.97
CA MET A 292 7.40 -11.31 5.53
C MET A 292 7.76 -9.85 5.22
N PRO A 293 8.87 -9.59 4.51
CA PRO A 293 9.23 -8.23 4.16
C PRO A 293 8.26 -7.71 3.09
N TYR A 294 8.02 -6.41 3.08
CA TYR A 294 7.28 -5.73 2.01
C TYR A 294 5.89 -6.36 1.74
N GLN A 295 5.16 -6.71 2.80
CA GLN A 295 3.92 -7.50 2.72
C GLN A 295 2.91 -6.95 1.71
N ALA A 296 2.74 -5.62 1.65
CA ALA A 296 1.84 -4.97 0.69
C ALA A 296 2.30 -5.20 -0.76
N PHE A 297 3.60 -5.09 -1.05
CA PHE A 297 4.13 -5.31 -2.39
C PHE A 297 4.00 -6.78 -2.79
N LEU A 298 4.34 -7.70 -1.88
CA LEU A 298 4.19 -9.14 -2.13
C LEU A 298 2.72 -9.56 -2.29
N ASP A 299 1.79 -8.90 -1.59
CA ASP A 299 0.36 -9.09 -1.81
C ASP A 299 -0.05 -8.70 -3.25
N ALA A 300 0.42 -7.56 -3.74
CA ALA A 300 0.17 -7.13 -5.12
C ALA A 300 0.78 -8.08 -6.16
N VAL A 301 2.01 -8.57 -5.92
CA VAL A 301 2.67 -9.61 -6.73
C VAL A 301 1.81 -10.88 -6.80
N VAL A 302 1.30 -11.33 -5.65
CA VAL A 302 0.47 -12.54 -5.59
C VAL A 302 -0.85 -12.36 -6.32
N LYS A 303 -1.52 -11.20 -6.14
CA LYS A 303 -2.74 -10.87 -6.88
C LYS A 303 -2.52 -10.84 -8.39
N GLU A 304 -1.39 -10.31 -8.85
CA GLU A 304 -1.03 -10.32 -10.28
C GLU A 304 -0.84 -11.75 -10.79
N ILE A 305 -0.09 -12.59 -10.08
CA ILE A 305 0.15 -13.98 -10.50
C ILE A 305 -1.14 -14.80 -10.46
N GLU A 306 -1.94 -14.71 -9.40
CA GLU A 306 -3.23 -15.43 -9.31
C GLU A 306 -4.19 -15.02 -10.43
N LYS A 307 -4.10 -13.77 -10.92
CA LYS A 307 -4.87 -13.29 -12.07
C LYS A 307 -4.34 -13.80 -13.41
N GLU A 308 -3.03 -13.71 -13.65
CA GLU A 308 -2.41 -14.05 -14.95
C GLU A 308 -2.13 -15.58 -15.08
N MET A 309 -2.08 -16.31 -13.97
CA MET A 309 -1.76 -17.74 -13.86
C MET A 309 -2.65 -18.44 -12.81
N PRO A 310 -3.96 -18.61 -13.05
CA PRO A 310 -4.94 -19.05 -12.05
C PRO A 310 -4.75 -20.50 -11.57
N ASP A 311 -4.06 -21.35 -12.34
CA ASP A 311 -3.81 -22.74 -11.99
C ASP A 311 -2.60 -22.93 -11.05
N VAL A 312 -1.85 -21.86 -10.78
CA VAL A 312 -0.62 -21.92 -9.99
C VAL A 312 -0.89 -21.63 -8.52
N ASN A 313 -0.34 -22.48 -7.65
CA ASN A 313 -0.32 -22.28 -6.21
C ASN A 313 1.05 -21.78 -5.76
N ILE A 314 1.13 -20.46 -5.53
CA ILE A 314 2.35 -19.76 -5.13
C ILE A 314 2.96 -20.32 -3.83
N GLY A 315 2.17 -20.91 -2.93
CA GLY A 315 2.69 -21.47 -1.68
C GLY A 315 3.28 -22.88 -1.81
N SER A 316 3.09 -23.56 -2.94
CA SER A 316 3.43 -24.99 -3.08
C SER A 316 4.12 -25.41 -4.37
N ASP A 317 4.14 -24.56 -5.39
CA ASP A 317 4.55 -24.97 -6.73
C ASP A 317 6.03 -24.68 -7.03
N GLY A 318 6.80 -24.19 -6.05
CA GLY A 318 8.25 -24.08 -6.17
C GLY A 318 8.74 -23.01 -7.14
N LEU A 319 8.01 -21.90 -7.26
CA LEU A 319 8.26 -20.91 -8.28
C LEU A 319 9.48 -20.05 -7.94
N GLN A 320 10.17 -19.53 -8.96
CA GLN A 320 11.05 -18.37 -8.81
C GLN A 320 10.37 -17.17 -9.47
N ILE A 321 10.00 -16.19 -8.67
CA ILE A 321 9.26 -15.00 -9.11
C ILE A 321 10.23 -13.81 -9.12
N TYR A 322 10.45 -13.24 -10.30
CA TYR A 322 11.27 -12.04 -10.50
C TYR A 322 10.36 -10.82 -10.51
N THR A 323 10.39 -10.05 -9.43
CA THR A 323 9.52 -8.88 -9.24
C THR A 323 10.19 -7.61 -9.76
N THR A 324 9.47 -6.50 -9.72
CA THR A 324 9.95 -5.17 -10.12
C THR A 324 10.38 -4.30 -8.93
N ILE A 325 10.29 -4.82 -7.70
CA ILE A 325 10.52 -4.08 -6.47
C ILE A 325 11.93 -3.48 -6.45
N ASP A 326 12.01 -2.20 -6.11
CA ASP A 326 13.23 -1.59 -5.61
C ASP A 326 13.14 -1.58 -4.08
N THR A 327 13.89 -2.46 -3.43
CA THR A 327 13.82 -2.64 -1.97
C THR A 327 14.15 -1.36 -1.21
N LYS A 328 15.05 -0.52 -1.72
CA LYS A 328 15.39 0.77 -1.11
C LYS A 328 14.24 1.77 -1.26
N ALA A 329 13.59 1.80 -2.43
CA ALA A 329 12.40 2.63 -2.64
C ALA A 329 11.23 2.18 -1.77
N GLN A 330 11.02 0.87 -1.63
CA GLN A 330 9.96 0.31 -0.79
C GLN A 330 10.20 0.59 0.70
N GLU A 331 11.43 0.46 1.20
CA GLU A 331 11.76 0.80 2.58
C GLU A 331 11.51 2.27 2.89
N TYR A 332 11.90 3.17 1.98
CA TYR A 332 11.63 4.59 2.15
C TYR A 332 10.13 4.90 2.05
N ALA A 333 9.39 4.21 1.18
CA ALA A 333 7.93 4.32 1.11
C ALA A 333 7.26 3.95 2.44
N GLU A 334 7.74 2.92 3.13
CA GLU A 334 7.24 2.55 4.46
C GLU A 334 7.61 3.59 5.53
N GLN A 335 8.81 4.17 5.47
CA GLN A 335 9.23 5.26 6.36
C GLN A 335 8.40 6.53 6.16
N LEU A 336 8.01 6.86 4.92
CA LEU A 336 7.15 8.02 4.63
C LEU A 336 5.75 7.88 5.22
N LEU A 337 5.24 6.64 5.31
CA LEU A 337 3.92 6.36 5.85
C LEU A 337 3.91 6.30 7.37
N ASP A 338 4.83 5.55 7.99
CA ASP A 338 4.76 5.28 9.43
C ASP A 338 5.80 6.01 10.28
N GLY A 339 6.79 6.68 9.66
CA GLY A 339 7.82 7.48 10.34
C GLY A 339 7.47 8.98 10.46
N ASP A 340 8.50 9.79 10.75
CA ASP A 340 8.36 11.22 11.07
C ASP A 340 8.65 12.18 9.90
N ILE A 341 8.80 11.66 8.67
CA ILE A 341 9.12 12.48 7.49
C ILE A 341 7.94 13.37 7.09
N ILE A 342 6.73 12.82 7.17
CA ILE A 342 5.48 13.51 6.84
C ILE A 342 4.70 13.76 8.12
N ASN A 343 4.32 15.02 8.34
CA ASN A 343 3.49 15.38 9.50
C ASN A 343 2.01 15.14 9.21
N TYR A 344 1.49 14.00 9.64
CA TYR A 344 0.08 13.65 9.49
C TYR A 344 -0.77 14.25 10.61
N PRO A 345 -2.05 14.61 10.33
CA PRO A 345 -2.90 15.26 11.33
C PRO A 345 -3.26 14.36 12.52
N ASN A 346 -3.29 13.04 12.32
CA ASN A 346 -3.49 12.02 13.36
C ASN A 346 -3.20 10.61 12.79
N ASP A 347 -3.26 9.60 13.67
CA ASP A 347 -3.00 8.19 13.31
C ASP A 347 -4.11 7.56 12.44
N ARG A 348 -5.32 8.14 12.44
CA ARG A 348 -6.45 7.66 11.61
C ARG A 348 -6.32 8.09 10.14
N PHE A 349 -5.56 9.15 9.86
CA PHE A 349 -5.36 9.66 8.50
C PHE A 349 -4.51 8.69 7.68
N GLN A 350 -4.99 8.30 6.51
CA GLN A 350 -4.37 7.28 5.68
C GLN A 350 -3.65 7.90 4.48
N GLY A 351 -2.63 7.20 4.00
CA GLY A 351 -1.91 7.49 2.76
C GLY A 351 -1.76 6.21 1.94
N SER A 352 -1.95 6.32 0.63
CA SER A 352 -1.70 5.22 -0.28
C SER A 352 -1.16 5.73 -1.61
N PHE A 353 -0.18 5.06 -2.17
CA PHE A 353 0.45 5.47 -3.42
C PHE A 353 1.10 4.32 -4.18
N VAL A 354 1.37 4.57 -5.45
CA VAL A 354 2.20 3.73 -6.32
C VAL A 354 3.31 4.59 -6.90
N PHE A 355 4.55 4.13 -6.79
CA PHE A 355 5.75 4.72 -7.39
C PHE A 355 6.31 3.75 -8.43
N MET A 356 6.32 4.14 -9.70
CA MET A 356 6.65 3.26 -10.81
C MET A 356 7.50 3.94 -11.88
N ASP A 357 8.21 3.13 -12.66
CA ASP A 357 8.97 3.57 -13.83
C ASP A 357 8.02 4.06 -14.93
N THR A 358 8.24 5.27 -15.44
CA THR A 358 7.35 5.91 -16.44
C THR A 358 7.34 5.18 -17.77
N GLN A 359 8.50 4.70 -18.21
CA GLN A 359 8.67 4.14 -19.55
C GLN A 359 8.15 2.70 -19.62
N SER A 360 8.37 1.90 -18.56
CA SER A 360 8.04 0.47 -18.56
C SER A 360 6.76 0.10 -17.81
N GLY A 361 6.26 0.97 -16.91
CA GLY A 361 5.17 0.62 -16.00
C GLY A 361 5.57 -0.38 -14.90
N GLU A 362 6.87 -0.64 -14.72
CA GLU A 362 7.37 -1.49 -13.63
C GLU A 362 7.20 -0.78 -12.28
N VAL A 363 6.38 -1.35 -11.39
CA VAL A 363 6.11 -0.76 -10.06
C VAL A 363 7.32 -0.98 -9.15
N ARG A 364 7.94 0.10 -8.67
CA ARG A 364 9.16 0.05 -7.85
C ARG A 364 8.86 0.00 -6.36
N ALA A 365 7.84 0.73 -5.93
CA ALA A 365 7.40 0.77 -4.55
C ALA A 365 5.91 1.13 -4.44
N ILE A 366 5.27 0.70 -3.36
CA ILE A 366 3.90 1.07 -3.01
C ILE A 366 3.77 1.47 -1.55
N GLY A 367 2.86 2.41 -1.28
CA GLY A 367 2.35 2.71 0.05
C GLY A 367 0.89 2.27 0.16
N ALA A 368 0.53 1.47 1.16
CA ALA A 368 -0.81 0.86 1.25
C ALA A 368 -1.37 0.90 2.67
N GLY A 369 -1.70 2.12 3.13
CA GLY A 369 -2.25 2.37 4.47
C GLY A 369 -1.18 2.60 5.53
N ARG A 370 -1.59 3.19 6.65
CA ARG A 370 -0.76 3.59 7.79
C ARG A 370 -1.27 2.94 9.08
N LYS A 371 -0.37 2.77 10.05
CA LYS A 371 -0.70 2.30 11.41
C LYS A 371 -1.55 1.01 11.37
N GLU A 372 -2.71 0.99 12.02
CA GLU A 372 -3.61 -0.17 12.09
C GLU A 372 -4.21 -0.58 10.74
N ASN A 373 -4.21 0.31 9.74
CA ASN A 373 -4.68 0.04 8.38
C ASN A 373 -3.54 -0.31 7.41
N LYS A 374 -2.30 -0.48 7.90
CA LYS A 374 -1.19 -0.96 7.08
C LYS A 374 -1.55 -2.35 6.52
N THR A 375 -1.44 -2.47 5.20
CA THR A 375 -1.78 -3.72 4.50
C THR A 375 -0.91 -4.89 5.00
N ALA A 376 -1.56 -5.93 5.49
CA ALA A 376 -0.95 -7.24 5.71
C ALA A 376 -1.03 -8.09 4.42
N PHE A 377 -0.16 -9.09 4.30
CA PHE A 377 -0.16 -9.99 3.15
C PHE A 377 -1.49 -10.75 3.02
N LYS A 378 -2.06 -10.80 1.80
CA LYS A 378 -3.42 -11.29 1.53
C LYS A 378 -4.52 -10.48 2.21
N GLY A 379 -4.24 -9.21 2.50
CA GLY A 379 -5.18 -8.23 3.07
C GLY A 379 -5.79 -7.31 2.02
N HIS A 380 -6.51 -6.29 2.51
CA HIS A 380 -7.00 -5.20 1.68
C HIS A 380 -5.84 -4.25 1.36
N ASN A 381 -5.47 -4.14 0.09
CA ASN A 381 -4.31 -3.38 -0.35
C ASN A 381 -4.75 -2.09 -1.03
N MET A 382 -4.73 -0.99 -0.26
CA MET A 382 -5.23 0.32 -0.71
C MET A 382 -4.55 0.83 -1.99
N ALA A 383 -3.31 0.44 -2.28
CA ALA A 383 -2.61 0.91 -3.48
C ALA A 383 -3.20 0.33 -4.77
N VAL A 384 -3.80 -0.87 -4.69
CA VAL A 384 -4.26 -1.65 -5.85
C VAL A 384 -5.77 -1.88 -5.85
N ASP A 385 -6.38 -2.08 -4.67
CA ASP A 385 -7.79 -2.47 -4.50
C ASP A 385 -8.72 -1.28 -4.23
N MET A 386 -8.18 -0.12 -3.84
CA MET A 386 -8.99 1.05 -3.49
C MET A 386 -9.90 1.47 -4.64
N GLN A 387 -11.15 1.75 -4.31
CA GLN A 387 -12.10 2.40 -5.21
C GLN A 387 -12.55 3.71 -4.56
N ARG A 388 -11.86 4.79 -4.92
CA ARG A 388 -12.14 6.15 -4.42
C ARG A 388 -12.25 7.10 -5.60
N GLN A 389 -13.15 8.06 -5.49
CA GLN A 389 -13.32 9.10 -6.49
C GLN A 389 -12.02 9.89 -6.64
N VAL A 390 -11.51 9.97 -7.86
CA VAL A 390 -10.17 10.52 -8.13
C VAL A 390 -10.15 12.05 -8.18
N GLY A 391 -11.33 12.67 -8.23
CA GLY A 391 -11.47 14.12 -8.31
C GLY A 391 -10.79 14.70 -9.56
N SER A 392 -10.27 15.91 -9.44
CA SER A 392 -9.70 16.64 -10.60
C SER A 392 -8.47 16.01 -11.28
N THR A 393 -7.93 14.89 -10.79
CA THR A 393 -6.94 14.10 -11.55
C THR A 393 -7.56 13.44 -12.79
N MET A 394 -8.89 13.37 -12.88
CA MET A 394 -9.59 12.87 -14.07
C MET A 394 -9.50 13.83 -15.27
N LYS A 395 -9.31 15.13 -15.04
CA LYS A 395 -9.45 16.16 -16.09
C LYS A 395 -8.52 16.00 -17.30
N PRO A 396 -7.22 15.68 -17.11
CA PRO A 396 -6.36 15.35 -18.25
C PRO A 396 -6.81 14.07 -18.99
N LEU A 397 -7.38 13.11 -18.27
CA LEU A 397 -7.74 11.78 -18.77
C LEU A 397 -9.09 11.74 -19.49
N PHE A 398 -10.03 12.60 -19.09
CA PHE A 398 -11.43 12.53 -19.54
C PHE A 398 -11.88 13.77 -20.32
N ASP A 399 -11.27 14.94 -20.09
CA ASP A 399 -11.69 16.19 -20.72
C ASP A 399 -10.64 16.68 -21.73
N TYR A 400 -9.50 17.13 -21.23
CA TYR A 400 -8.56 17.91 -22.03
C TYR A 400 -7.69 17.04 -22.94
N GLY A 401 -7.27 15.86 -22.48
CA GLY A 401 -6.57 14.87 -23.30
C GLY A 401 -7.37 14.48 -24.54
N PRO A 402 -8.62 13.98 -24.41
CA PRO A 402 -9.42 13.62 -25.57
C PRO A 402 -9.86 14.84 -26.41
N ALA A 403 -9.98 16.04 -25.85
CA ALA A 403 -10.21 17.26 -26.64
C ALA A 403 -9.02 17.58 -27.56
N ILE A 404 -7.80 17.48 -27.05
CA ILE A 404 -6.59 17.64 -27.88
C ILE A 404 -6.48 16.49 -28.90
N GLU A 405 -6.72 15.25 -28.47
CA GLU A 405 -6.60 14.06 -29.34
C GLU A 405 -7.56 14.11 -30.53
N TYR A 406 -8.85 14.32 -30.27
CA TYR A 406 -9.92 14.15 -31.26
C TYR A 406 -10.35 15.45 -31.94
N MET A 407 -10.18 16.59 -31.26
CA MET A 407 -10.60 17.90 -31.78
C MET A 407 -9.41 18.81 -32.10
N GLN A 408 -8.18 18.40 -31.78
CA GLN A 408 -6.95 19.15 -32.03
C GLN A 408 -6.97 20.56 -31.43
N TRP A 409 -7.63 20.72 -30.28
CA TRP A 409 -7.67 21.99 -29.55
C TRP A 409 -6.26 22.43 -29.16
N SER A 410 -5.99 23.74 -29.32
CA SER A 410 -4.75 24.32 -28.82
C SER A 410 -4.80 24.48 -27.29
N THR A 411 -3.65 24.66 -26.65
CA THR A 411 -3.66 25.03 -25.22
C THR A 411 -4.22 26.44 -24.97
N TYR A 412 -4.34 27.25 -26.04
CA TYR A 412 -5.00 28.56 -26.01
C TYR A 412 -6.54 28.47 -26.09
N HIS A 413 -7.10 27.33 -26.51
CA HIS A 413 -8.53 27.20 -26.79
C HIS A 413 -9.40 27.85 -25.69
N GLN A 414 -10.23 28.81 -26.08
CA GLN A 414 -10.96 29.66 -25.13
C GLN A 414 -12.19 28.94 -24.60
N LEU A 415 -12.25 28.83 -23.28
CA LEU A 415 -13.32 28.19 -22.53
C LEU A 415 -13.97 29.22 -21.62
N ASN A 416 -15.29 29.31 -21.70
CA ASN A 416 -16.04 30.26 -20.89
C ASN A 416 -16.32 29.66 -19.50
N ASP A 417 -15.74 30.24 -18.46
CA ASP A 417 -15.99 29.95 -17.05
C ASP A 417 -17.02 30.94 -16.49
N SER A 418 -18.29 30.58 -16.60
CA SER A 418 -19.45 31.33 -16.09
C SER A 418 -20.42 30.37 -15.39
N GLU A 419 -21.48 30.89 -14.75
CA GLU A 419 -22.54 30.03 -14.19
C GLU A 419 -23.01 28.99 -15.21
N TYR A 420 -23.10 27.74 -14.77
CA TYR A 420 -23.40 26.61 -15.62
C TYR A 420 -24.07 25.47 -14.85
N THR A 421 -24.68 24.55 -15.57
CA THR A 421 -25.38 23.39 -15.02
C THR A 421 -24.97 22.12 -15.74
N TYR A 422 -25.10 21.00 -15.05
CA TYR A 422 -25.23 19.69 -15.69
C TYR A 422 -26.48 19.68 -16.58
N SER A 423 -26.55 18.73 -17.52
CA SER A 423 -27.71 18.52 -18.39
C SER A 423 -29.00 18.20 -17.62
N ASN A 424 -28.89 17.71 -16.39
CA ASN A 424 -30.03 17.47 -15.49
C ASN A 424 -30.49 18.73 -14.70
N GLY A 425 -29.89 19.90 -14.96
CA GLY A 425 -30.22 21.16 -14.31
C GLY A 425 -29.53 21.41 -12.95
N LYS A 426 -28.79 20.44 -12.40
CA LYS A 426 -28.01 20.65 -11.17
C LYS A 426 -26.90 21.67 -11.43
N LYS A 427 -26.73 22.65 -10.54
CA LYS A 427 -25.64 23.63 -10.64
C LYS A 427 -24.29 22.98 -10.41
N ILE A 428 -23.30 23.37 -11.21
CA ILE A 428 -21.89 23.08 -11.00
C ILE A 428 -21.17 24.35 -10.54
N ARG A 429 -20.16 24.22 -9.68
CA ARG A 429 -19.37 25.35 -9.16
C ARG A 429 -17.89 25.03 -9.20
N ASN A 430 -17.07 26.07 -9.34
CA ASN A 430 -15.64 25.98 -9.07
C ASN A 430 -15.38 25.91 -7.57
N ALA A 431 -14.24 25.33 -7.17
CA ALA A 431 -13.84 25.23 -5.76
C ALA A 431 -13.75 26.60 -5.06
N THR A 432 -13.44 27.68 -5.81
CA THR A 432 -13.37 29.05 -5.28
C THR A 432 -14.72 29.75 -5.17
N ASN A 433 -15.81 29.12 -5.64
CA ASN A 433 -17.15 29.73 -5.81
C ASN A 433 -17.14 31.04 -6.63
N SER A 434 -16.13 31.22 -7.49
CA SER A 434 -16.00 32.37 -8.37
C SER A 434 -15.77 31.93 -9.83
N TYR A 435 -16.10 32.84 -10.74
CA TYR A 435 -15.99 32.67 -12.19
C TYR A 435 -14.84 33.52 -12.73
N LYS A 436 -14.14 33.01 -13.75
CA LYS A 436 -13.01 33.70 -14.40
C LYS A 436 -13.33 34.27 -15.78
N GLY A 437 -14.54 34.06 -16.29
CA GLY A 437 -14.90 34.46 -17.65
C GLY A 437 -14.18 33.59 -18.68
N ASP A 438 -13.81 34.16 -19.82
CA ASP A 438 -13.08 33.43 -20.86
C ASP A 438 -11.64 33.15 -20.39
N VAL A 439 -11.25 31.88 -20.38
CA VAL A 439 -9.92 31.40 -20.00
C VAL A 439 -9.39 30.44 -21.06
N SER A 440 -8.06 30.36 -21.24
CA SER A 440 -7.50 29.32 -22.11
C SER A 440 -7.61 27.92 -21.46
N LEU A 441 -7.53 26.87 -22.28
CA LEU A 441 -7.39 25.49 -21.82
C LEU A 441 -6.23 25.36 -20.81
N ARG A 442 -5.08 25.99 -21.08
CA ARG A 442 -3.94 26.06 -20.17
C ARG A 442 -4.33 26.62 -18.81
N GLU A 443 -4.96 27.79 -18.76
CA GLU A 443 -5.37 28.42 -17.50
C GLU A 443 -6.43 27.57 -16.77
N ALA A 444 -7.40 27.02 -17.49
CA ALA A 444 -8.47 26.20 -16.94
C ALA A 444 -7.92 24.93 -16.27
N LEU A 445 -7.01 24.20 -16.94
CA LEU A 445 -6.39 23.00 -16.40
C LEU A 445 -5.38 23.33 -15.28
N LYS A 446 -4.56 24.38 -15.45
CA LYS A 446 -3.61 24.87 -14.43
C LYS A 446 -4.30 25.21 -13.11
N LYS A 447 -5.45 25.91 -13.18
CA LYS A 447 -6.28 26.28 -12.01
C LYS A 447 -7.27 25.22 -11.61
N SER A 448 -7.37 24.12 -12.36
CA SER A 448 -8.28 23.02 -12.10
C SER A 448 -9.76 23.45 -12.03
N LEU A 449 -10.21 24.32 -12.95
CA LEU A 449 -11.60 24.81 -12.98
C LEU A 449 -12.58 23.69 -13.36
N ASN A 450 -13.75 23.66 -12.74
CA ASN A 450 -14.74 22.59 -12.91
C ASN A 450 -15.64 22.81 -14.11
N ILE A 451 -16.00 24.07 -14.37
CA ILE A 451 -16.97 24.40 -15.41
C ILE A 451 -16.37 24.25 -16.81
N PRO A 452 -15.16 24.78 -17.12
CA PRO A 452 -14.47 24.49 -18.36
C PRO A 452 -14.24 22.99 -18.61
N ALA A 453 -13.93 22.22 -17.56
CA ALA A 453 -13.74 20.77 -17.64
C ALA A 453 -15.02 20.06 -18.10
N LEU A 454 -16.16 20.33 -17.45
CA LEU A 454 -17.46 19.79 -17.85
C LEU A 454 -17.82 20.18 -19.29
N LYS A 455 -17.68 21.46 -19.66
CA LYS A 455 -17.96 21.93 -21.03
C LYS A 455 -17.07 21.22 -22.06
N THR A 456 -15.81 20.97 -21.71
CA THR A 456 -14.86 20.24 -22.57
C THR A 456 -15.31 18.78 -22.76
N ALA A 457 -15.65 18.07 -21.68
CA ALA A 457 -16.15 16.70 -21.77
C ALA A 457 -17.46 16.59 -22.58
N GLN A 458 -18.35 17.57 -22.45
CA GLN A 458 -19.58 17.66 -23.26
C GLN A 458 -19.26 17.89 -24.75
N ALA A 459 -18.28 18.74 -25.07
CA ALA A 459 -17.86 19.02 -26.44
C ALA A 459 -17.20 17.79 -27.11
N VAL A 460 -16.39 17.05 -26.36
CA VAL A 460 -15.79 15.77 -26.81
C VAL A 460 -16.87 14.69 -27.00
N GLY A 461 -17.82 14.65 -26.06
CA GLY A 461 -18.81 13.59 -25.92
C GLY A 461 -18.35 12.49 -24.95
N LEU A 462 -19.18 12.18 -23.95
CA LEU A 462 -18.82 11.30 -22.83
C LEU A 462 -18.35 9.90 -23.25
N ASP A 463 -18.89 9.35 -24.35
CA ASP A 463 -18.51 8.04 -24.87
C ASP A 463 -17.06 8.04 -25.40
N LYS A 464 -16.63 9.12 -26.06
CA LYS A 464 -15.25 9.28 -26.53
C LYS A 464 -14.28 9.55 -25.37
N SER A 465 -14.72 10.36 -24.41
CA SER A 465 -13.97 10.60 -23.17
C SER A 465 -13.74 9.32 -22.38
N GLN A 466 -14.77 8.48 -22.21
CA GLN A 466 -14.67 7.18 -21.57
C GLN A 466 -13.71 6.27 -22.33
N ALA A 467 -13.88 6.13 -23.64
CA ALA A 467 -13.02 5.26 -24.46
C ALA A 467 -11.54 5.68 -24.42
N PHE A 468 -11.25 6.99 -24.39
CA PHE A 468 -9.89 7.50 -24.24
C PHE A 468 -9.30 7.12 -22.88
N ALA A 469 -10.05 7.34 -21.79
CA ALA A 469 -9.61 6.99 -20.44
C ALA A 469 -9.43 5.47 -20.26
N GLU A 470 -10.30 4.64 -20.84
CA GLU A 470 -10.18 3.17 -20.84
C GLU A 470 -8.95 2.70 -21.63
N GLY A 471 -8.60 3.37 -22.72
CA GLY A 471 -7.34 3.17 -23.46
C GLY A 471 -6.08 3.43 -22.62
N LEU A 472 -6.22 4.18 -21.52
CA LEU A 472 -5.18 4.45 -20.53
C LEU A 472 -5.28 3.55 -19.29
N GLY A 473 -6.09 2.49 -19.34
CA GLY A 473 -6.22 1.51 -18.26
C GLY A 473 -7.15 1.92 -17.12
N MET A 474 -7.88 3.04 -17.26
CA MET A 474 -8.94 3.39 -16.32
C MET A 474 -10.13 2.44 -16.48
N THR A 475 -10.82 2.13 -15.39
CA THR A 475 -12.03 1.29 -15.42
C THR A 475 -13.23 2.12 -15.00
N PHE A 476 -14.38 1.85 -15.63
CA PHE A 476 -15.66 2.47 -15.30
C PHE A 476 -16.64 1.39 -14.87
N SER A 477 -17.20 1.51 -13.67
CA SER A 477 -18.22 0.59 -13.14
C SER A 477 -19.61 0.80 -13.74
N ARG A 478 -19.80 1.92 -14.43
CA ARG A 478 -21.02 2.34 -15.11
C ARG A 478 -20.66 3.15 -16.36
N LYS A 479 -21.61 3.33 -17.28
CA LYS A 479 -21.45 4.29 -18.37
C LYS A 479 -21.10 5.67 -17.80
N ALA A 480 -20.18 6.37 -18.48
CA ALA A 480 -19.73 7.68 -18.03
C ALA A 480 -20.89 8.68 -17.98
N VAL A 481 -20.85 9.54 -16.95
CA VAL A 481 -21.79 10.63 -16.73
C VAL A 481 -21.03 11.94 -16.60
N GLU A 482 -21.72 13.07 -16.74
CA GLU A 482 -21.09 14.39 -16.73
C GLU A 482 -20.27 14.70 -15.46
N ALA A 483 -20.64 14.14 -14.31
CA ALA A 483 -19.87 14.30 -13.08
C ALA A 483 -18.48 13.63 -13.14
N ASP A 484 -18.25 12.70 -14.07
CA ASP A 484 -16.94 12.08 -14.26
C ASP A 484 -15.92 13.09 -14.81
N ALA A 485 -16.36 14.15 -15.49
CA ALA A 485 -15.50 15.26 -15.92
C ALA A 485 -14.83 16.01 -14.74
N ILE A 486 -15.38 15.87 -13.52
CA ILE A 486 -14.77 16.41 -12.31
C ILE A 486 -14.30 15.32 -11.34
N GLY A 487 -14.30 14.05 -11.79
CA GLY A 487 -13.67 12.93 -11.09
C GLY A 487 -14.58 12.09 -10.21
N SER A 488 -15.87 11.98 -10.54
CA SER A 488 -16.76 11.03 -9.83
C SER A 488 -16.51 9.55 -10.16
N ASN A 489 -15.63 9.24 -11.12
CA ASN A 489 -15.18 7.87 -11.38
C ASN A 489 -14.20 7.42 -10.28
N GLU A 490 -14.34 6.19 -9.85
CA GLU A 490 -13.51 5.58 -8.81
C GLU A 490 -12.32 4.85 -9.44
N ALA A 491 -11.16 4.92 -8.79
CA ALA A 491 -9.99 4.16 -9.18
C ALA A 491 -9.01 3.99 -8.00
N SER A 492 -8.06 3.06 -8.16
CA SER A 492 -6.93 2.91 -7.25
C SER A 492 -5.74 3.78 -7.64
N PRO A 493 -4.81 4.08 -6.72
CA PRO A 493 -3.55 4.73 -7.05
C PRO A 493 -2.79 4.05 -8.21
N LEU A 494 -2.81 2.71 -8.29
CA LEU A 494 -2.21 1.95 -9.39
C LEU A 494 -2.78 2.35 -10.76
N GLN A 495 -4.11 2.45 -10.88
CA GLN A 495 -4.76 2.79 -12.14
C GLN A 495 -4.44 4.23 -12.57
N VAL A 496 -4.52 5.17 -11.63
CA VAL A 496 -4.22 6.58 -11.90
C VAL A 496 -2.74 6.76 -12.28
N ALA A 497 -1.81 6.08 -11.60
CA ALA A 497 -0.39 6.12 -11.96
C ALA A 497 -0.16 5.55 -13.37
N GLY A 498 -0.76 4.40 -13.69
CA GLY A 498 -0.73 3.80 -15.02
C GLY A 498 -1.19 4.75 -16.12
N ALA A 499 -2.33 5.40 -15.93
CA ALA A 499 -2.88 6.33 -16.90
C ALA A 499 -1.99 7.57 -17.10
N TYR A 500 -1.42 8.11 -16.01
CA TYR A 500 -0.55 9.29 -16.08
C TYR A 500 0.81 9.01 -16.72
N ALA A 501 1.35 7.80 -16.59
CA ALA A 501 2.62 7.45 -17.22
C ALA A 501 2.59 7.54 -18.73
N ALA A 502 1.44 7.32 -19.37
CA ALA A 502 1.32 7.47 -20.82
C ALA A 502 1.63 8.90 -21.29
N PHE A 503 1.29 9.93 -20.51
CA PHE A 503 1.69 11.31 -20.84
C PHE A 503 3.21 11.50 -20.74
N GLY A 504 3.85 10.87 -19.74
CA GLY A 504 5.30 10.90 -19.56
C GLY A 504 6.09 9.98 -20.51
N ASN A 505 5.39 9.15 -21.29
CA ASN A 505 5.96 8.17 -22.21
C ASN A 505 5.42 8.39 -23.65
N GLU A 506 5.41 9.65 -24.11
CA GLU A 506 5.07 10.05 -25.48
C GLU A 506 3.71 9.56 -26.01
N GLY A 507 2.78 9.22 -25.10
CA GLY A 507 1.46 8.69 -25.41
C GLY A 507 1.37 7.17 -25.45
N ASN A 508 2.41 6.45 -25.04
CA ASN A 508 2.44 4.99 -24.95
C ASN A 508 2.04 4.54 -23.53
N TYR A 509 0.99 3.74 -23.45
CA TYR A 509 0.53 3.11 -22.22
C TYR A 509 1.22 1.76 -21.98
N ASN A 510 1.79 1.63 -20.80
CA ASN A 510 2.30 0.36 -20.27
C ASN A 510 1.48 0.01 -19.02
N LYS A 511 0.82 -1.16 -19.04
CA LYS A 511 0.04 -1.64 -17.89
C LYS A 511 0.96 -1.73 -16.67
N PRO A 512 0.61 -1.11 -15.53
CA PRO A 512 1.37 -1.28 -14.30
C PRO A 512 1.49 -2.75 -13.92
N HIS A 513 2.70 -3.19 -13.58
CA HIS A 513 2.97 -4.58 -13.24
C HIS A 513 4.07 -4.69 -12.17
N PHE A 514 3.97 -5.77 -11.39
CA PHE A 514 4.82 -6.11 -10.26
C PHE A 514 5.76 -7.28 -10.56
N VAL A 515 5.49 -8.05 -11.63
CA VAL A 515 6.24 -9.27 -11.97
C VAL A 515 6.76 -9.22 -13.41
N THR A 516 8.07 -9.44 -13.58
CA THR A 516 8.68 -9.51 -14.91
C THR A 516 8.60 -10.92 -15.50
N LYS A 517 8.93 -11.95 -14.69
CA LYS A 517 8.83 -13.36 -15.10
C LYS A 517 8.68 -14.30 -13.92
N VAL A 518 8.16 -15.49 -14.23
CA VAL A 518 8.07 -16.65 -13.32
C VAL A 518 8.82 -17.83 -13.92
N VAL A 519 9.68 -18.49 -13.14
CA VAL A 519 10.38 -19.71 -13.53
C VAL A 519 9.84 -20.89 -12.70
N PHE A 520 9.48 -21.97 -13.38
CA PHE A 520 8.93 -23.18 -12.78
C PHE A 520 10.05 -24.14 -12.34
N PRO A 521 9.78 -25.11 -11.44
CA PRO A 521 10.77 -26.10 -11.01
C PRO A 521 11.40 -26.93 -12.15
N ASP A 522 10.68 -27.10 -13.26
CA ASP A 522 11.16 -27.81 -14.45
C ASP A 522 12.06 -26.95 -15.36
N GLY A 523 12.33 -25.70 -14.97
CA GLY A 523 13.16 -24.74 -15.70
C GLY A 523 12.41 -23.96 -16.77
N LYS A 524 11.10 -24.20 -17.00
CA LYS A 524 10.32 -23.39 -17.93
C LYS A 524 10.12 -21.98 -17.39
N GLU A 525 10.12 -20.99 -18.28
CA GLU A 525 9.89 -19.59 -17.93
C GLU A 525 8.58 -19.08 -18.55
N LYS A 526 7.86 -18.24 -17.78
CA LYS A 526 6.72 -17.45 -18.24
C LYS A 526 7.05 -15.97 -18.10
N ASN A 527 7.12 -15.26 -19.21
CA ASN A 527 7.25 -13.80 -19.23
C ASN A 527 5.88 -13.16 -18.93
N LEU A 528 5.87 -12.19 -18.01
CA LEU A 528 4.67 -11.46 -17.59
C LEU A 528 4.75 -9.96 -17.91
N LYS A 529 5.83 -9.48 -18.55
CA LYS A 529 5.93 -8.09 -19.00
C LYS A 529 4.78 -7.76 -19.96
N PRO A 530 3.97 -6.72 -19.67
CA PRO A 530 2.92 -6.27 -20.56
C PRO A 530 3.47 -5.77 -21.90
N LYS A 531 2.61 -5.79 -22.93
CA LYS A 531 2.93 -5.13 -24.20
C LYS A 531 2.58 -3.66 -24.11
N GLU A 532 3.47 -2.83 -24.62
CA GLU A 532 3.22 -1.40 -24.81
C GLU A 532 2.10 -1.18 -25.85
N ILE A 533 1.23 -0.20 -25.56
CA ILE A 533 0.10 0.15 -26.42
C ILE A 533 0.13 1.66 -26.66
N ARG A 534 0.10 2.08 -27.93
CA ARG A 534 -0.07 3.50 -28.27
C ARG A 534 -1.48 3.95 -27.89
N ALA A 535 -1.61 4.76 -26.85
CA ALA A 535 -2.91 5.20 -26.32
C ALA A 535 -3.34 6.59 -26.82
N MET A 536 -2.39 7.46 -27.15
CA MET A 536 -2.65 8.80 -27.71
C MET A 536 -1.54 9.25 -28.66
N LYS A 537 -1.75 10.36 -29.38
CA LYS A 537 -0.69 10.97 -30.20
C LYS A 537 0.36 11.67 -29.34
N ASP A 538 1.54 11.84 -29.92
CA ASP A 538 2.70 12.50 -29.29
C ASP A 538 2.38 13.96 -28.94
N TYR A 539 1.66 14.66 -29.83
CA TYR A 539 1.20 16.03 -29.56
C TYR A 539 0.25 16.08 -28.36
N THR A 540 -0.67 15.12 -28.21
CA THR A 540 -1.59 15.05 -27.07
C THR A 540 -0.83 14.88 -25.77
N ALA A 541 0.11 13.92 -25.75
CA ALA A 541 0.96 13.65 -24.60
C ALA A 541 1.73 14.91 -24.19
N TYR A 542 2.49 15.48 -25.12
CA TYR A 542 3.34 16.64 -24.85
C TYR A 542 2.54 17.89 -24.44
N MET A 543 1.44 18.20 -25.12
CA MET A 543 0.64 19.39 -24.81
C MET A 543 0.00 19.31 -23.42
N ILE A 544 -0.48 18.14 -23.00
CA ILE A 544 -0.96 17.93 -21.63
C ILE A 544 0.21 18.07 -20.64
N THR A 545 1.35 17.41 -20.90
CA THR A 545 2.54 17.51 -20.04
C THR A 545 2.99 18.96 -19.86
N ASP A 546 3.04 19.74 -20.94
CA ASP A 546 3.45 21.15 -20.89
C ASP A 546 2.53 22.00 -20.01
N VAL A 547 1.21 21.80 -20.06
CA VAL A 547 0.25 22.47 -19.18
C VAL A 547 0.38 21.97 -17.73
N LEU A 548 0.60 20.68 -17.52
CA LEU A 548 0.76 20.10 -16.18
C LEU A 548 2.08 20.49 -15.50
N ARG A 549 3.11 20.91 -16.24
CA ARG A 549 4.28 21.58 -15.67
C ARG A 549 3.89 22.90 -14.98
N ASP A 550 2.96 23.66 -15.56
CA ASP A 550 2.47 24.89 -14.93
C ASP A 550 1.64 24.62 -13.67
N VAL A 551 1.06 23.44 -13.49
CA VAL A 551 0.34 23.09 -12.25
C VAL A 551 1.30 23.02 -11.06
N VAL A 552 2.52 22.53 -11.27
CA VAL A 552 3.51 22.27 -10.21
C VAL A 552 4.58 23.36 -10.11
N LYS A 553 4.80 24.15 -11.17
CA LYS A 553 5.84 25.17 -11.19
C LYS A 553 5.61 26.25 -10.11
N PRO A 554 6.56 26.49 -9.20
CA PRO A 554 6.46 27.58 -8.23
C PRO A 554 6.26 28.94 -8.93
N GLY A 555 5.36 29.76 -8.42
CA GLY A 555 5.06 31.10 -8.97
C GLY A 555 4.15 31.13 -10.20
N SER A 556 3.78 29.99 -10.82
CA SER A 556 2.84 29.93 -11.95
C SER A 556 1.37 30.20 -11.57
N GLY A 557 1.09 30.13 -10.26
CA GLY A 557 -0.25 30.12 -9.71
C GLY A 557 -0.99 28.78 -9.87
N GLY A 558 -0.30 27.69 -10.20
CA GLY A 558 -0.87 26.34 -10.27
C GLY A 558 -1.31 25.78 -8.92
N THR A 559 -2.06 24.68 -8.94
CA THR A 559 -2.64 24.06 -7.73
C THR A 559 -1.69 23.14 -6.96
N GLY A 560 -0.58 22.71 -7.58
CA GLY A 560 0.32 21.68 -7.05
C GLY A 560 1.76 22.11 -6.72
N PRO A 561 2.07 23.37 -6.32
CA PRO A 561 3.47 23.81 -6.20
C PRO A 561 4.27 23.08 -5.12
N THR A 562 3.61 22.40 -4.18
CA THR A 562 4.30 21.62 -3.13
C THR A 562 4.95 20.35 -3.69
N ALA A 563 4.50 19.86 -4.85
CA ALA A 563 5.06 18.68 -5.51
C ALA A 563 6.32 18.99 -6.36
N TYR A 564 6.72 20.25 -6.46
CA TYR A 564 7.89 20.64 -7.25
C TYR A 564 9.18 20.06 -6.67
N VAL A 565 10.01 19.50 -7.56
CA VAL A 565 11.34 18.97 -7.25
C VAL A 565 12.36 19.74 -8.07
N SER A 566 13.34 20.37 -7.40
CA SER A 566 14.37 21.14 -8.08
C SER A 566 15.26 20.22 -8.93
N GLY A 567 15.49 20.60 -10.19
CA GLY A 567 16.37 19.87 -11.10
C GLY A 567 15.71 18.70 -11.84
N ILE A 568 14.45 18.36 -11.53
CA ILE A 568 13.69 17.30 -12.20
C ILE A 568 12.53 17.94 -12.97
N ASP A 569 12.33 17.55 -14.24
CA ASP A 569 11.19 18.03 -15.04
C ASP A 569 9.90 17.32 -14.62
N VAL A 570 9.21 17.88 -13.63
CA VAL A 570 7.98 17.32 -13.07
C VAL A 570 6.77 17.96 -13.74
N ALA A 571 5.82 17.11 -14.14
CA ALA A 571 4.45 17.49 -14.48
C ALA A 571 3.47 16.77 -13.54
N GLY A 572 2.33 17.37 -13.21
CA GLY A 572 1.35 16.68 -12.38
C GLY A 572 0.04 17.42 -12.20
N LYS A 573 -0.91 16.74 -11.56
CA LYS A 573 -2.26 17.23 -11.34
C LYS A 573 -2.73 16.90 -9.92
N THR A 574 -3.31 17.91 -9.27
CA THR A 574 -4.02 17.72 -8.00
C THR A 574 -5.45 17.21 -8.23
N GLY A 575 -5.94 16.39 -7.31
CA GLY A 575 -7.35 16.04 -7.18
C GLY A 575 -7.83 16.30 -5.75
N THR A 576 -9.08 16.73 -5.64
CA THR A 576 -9.73 16.95 -4.35
C THR A 576 -11.17 16.56 -4.53
N GLN A 577 -11.70 15.80 -3.57
CA GLN A 577 -13.09 15.40 -3.57
C GLN A 577 -13.80 15.89 -2.32
N ASN A 578 -14.98 16.48 -2.52
CA ASN A 578 -15.84 16.97 -1.44
C ASN A 578 -16.84 15.90 -1.02
N TYR A 579 -17.44 16.08 0.15
CA TYR A 579 -18.55 15.25 0.60
C TYR A 579 -19.83 15.55 -0.19
N ASP A 580 -20.67 14.54 -0.37
CA ASP A 580 -22.05 14.76 -0.79
C ASP A 580 -22.89 15.34 0.36
N ALA A 581 -24.04 15.93 0.01
CA ALA A 581 -24.90 16.63 0.96
C ALA A 581 -25.47 15.71 2.06
N ASP A 582 -25.68 14.43 1.75
CA ASP A 582 -26.21 13.46 2.70
C ASP A 582 -25.15 13.09 3.74
N ALA A 583 -23.90 12.91 3.31
CA ALA A 583 -22.75 12.67 4.19
C ALA A 583 -22.48 13.89 5.10
N LEU A 584 -22.47 15.11 4.55
CA LEU A 584 -22.31 16.35 5.33
C LEU A 584 -23.32 16.42 6.48
N LYS A 585 -24.60 16.18 6.18
CA LYS A 585 -25.68 16.22 7.16
C LYS A 585 -25.61 15.06 8.17
N LYS A 586 -25.34 13.84 7.69
CA LYS A 586 -25.31 12.63 8.52
C LYS A 586 -24.19 12.67 9.56
N TYR A 587 -23.03 13.21 9.18
CA TYR A 587 -21.82 13.19 10.01
C TYR A 587 -21.47 14.55 10.61
N ASN A 588 -22.31 15.57 10.44
CA ASN A 588 -22.09 16.93 10.92
C ASN A 588 -20.74 17.54 10.42
N ILE A 589 -20.40 17.26 9.16
CA ILE A 589 -19.13 17.69 8.55
C ILE A 589 -19.32 19.10 7.94
N PRO A 590 -18.34 20.03 8.09
CA PRO A 590 -18.41 21.35 7.45
C PRO A 590 -18.52 21.28 5.91
N GLU A 591 -19.30 22.16 5.28
CA GLU A 591 -19.49 22.17 3.82
C GLU A 591 -18.18 22.39 3.03
N SER A 592 -17.20 23.06 3.64
CA SER A 592 -15.87 23.28 3.04
C SER A 592 -14.93 22.09 3.17
N ALA A 593 -15.29 21.03 3.91
CA ALA A 593 -14.42 19.90 4.14
C ALA A 593 -14.22 19.06 2.88
N ASN A 594 -13.01 18.52 2.75
CA ASN A 594 -12.65 17.59 1.69
C ASN A 594 -12.60 16.17 2.27
N ARG A 595 -13.05 15.21 1.49
CA ARG A 595 -13.04 13.78 1.83
C ARG A 595 -11.72 13.12 1.45
N ASP A 596 -11.28 13.38 0.22
CA ASP A 596 -10.12 12.74 -0.40
C ASP A 596 -9.21 13.82 -1.04
N SER A 597 -7.89 13.66 -0.89
CA SER A 597 -6.89 14.47 -1.59
C SER A 597 -5.96 13.58 -2.39
N TRP A 598 -5.75 13.96 -3.65
CA TRP A 598 -4.96 13.23 -4.63
C TRP A 598 -3.85 14.10 -5.23
N PHE A 599 -2.75 13.45 -5.59
CA PHE A 599 -1.77 14.01 -6.50
C PHE A 599 -1.27 12.92 -7.45
N ALA A 600 -1.37 13.17 -8.76
CA ALA A 600 -0.80 12.30 -9.79
C ALA A 600 0.23 13.09 -10.59
N GLY A 601 1.48 12.65 -10.57
CA GLY A 601 2.59 13.36 -11.21
C GLY A 601 3.60 12.41 -11.81
N TYR A 602 4.45 12.94 -12.67
CA TYR A 602 5.45 12.18 -13.39
C TYR A 602 6.62 13.07 -13.84
N SER A 603 7.77 12.42 -14.01
CA SER A 603 8.94 12.91 -14.75
C SER A 603 9.20 11.95 -15.92
N PRO A 604 10.23 12.17 -16.76
CA PRO A 604 10.61 11.19 -17.77
C PRO A 604 10.98 9.82 -17.19
N GLN A 605 11.44 9.77 -15.94
CA GLN A 605 11.92 8.54 -15.28
C GLN A 605 10.84 7.85 -14.44
N TYR A 606 10.11 8.59 -13.61
CA TYR A 606 9.17 8.01 -12.65
C TYR A 606 7.80 8.67 -12.68
N THR A 607 6.77 7.84 -12.49
CA THR A 607 5.38 8.26 -12.33
C THR A 607 4.86 7.81 -10.98
N MET A 608 4.07 8.66 -10.34
CA MET A 608 3.50 8.38 -9.03
C MET A 608 2.11 8.99 -8.86
N SER A 609 1.20 8.18 -8.31
CA SER A 609 -0.12 8.62 -7.87
C SER A 609 -0.26 8.40 -6.37
N VAL A 610 -0.73 9.41 -5.67
CA VAL A 610 -0.87 9.46 -4.22
C VAL A 610 -2.31 9.83 -3.87
N TRP A 611 -2.94 9.02 -3.02
CA TRP A 611 -4.17 9.32 -2.32
C TRP A 611 -3.88 9.54 -0.83
N THR A 612 -4.62 10.46 -0.24
CA THR A 612 -4.64 10.71 1.21
C THR A 612 -6.05 11.06 1.67
N GLY A 613 -6.42 10.58 2.86
CA GLY A 613 -7.75 10.83 3.41
C GLY A 613 -8.09 9.88 4.55
N TYR A 614 -9.38 9.77 4.86
CA TYR A 614 -9.89 8.87 5.90
C TYR A 614 -10.67 7.71 5.28
N GLU A 615 -10.52 6.53 5.85
CA GLU A 615 -11.31 5.36 5.44
C GLU A 615 -12.79 5.49 5.81
N LYS A 616 -13.06 6.06 6.99
CA LYS A 616 -14.41 6.20 7.55
C LYS A 616 -14.73 7.65 7.79
N ASP A 617 -15.87 8.07 7.25
CA ASP A 617 -16.44 9.40 7.46
C ASP A 617 -16.96 9.54 8.90
N SER A 618 -16.63 10.65 9.56
CA SER A 618 -17.12 11.01 10.90
C SER A 618 -17.02 12.52 11.11
N GLU A 619 -17.60 13.03 12.21
CA GLU A 619 -17.49 14.43 12.60
C GLU A 619 -16.03 14.90 12.79
N GLU A 620 -15.08 14.00 13.00
CA GLU A 620 -13.66 14.32 13.18
C GLU A 620 -12.76 13.84 12.01
N ASN A 621 -13.27 13.00 11.13
CA ASN A 621 -12.51 12.36 10.06
C ASN A 621 -12.79 13.03 8.72
N TYR A 622 -12.27 14.24 8.57
CA TYR A 622 -12.35 14.99 7.32
C TYR A 622 -11.07 15.83 7.12
N ILE A 623 -10.79 16.21 5.87
CA ILE A 623 -9.68 17.09 5.54
C ILE A 623 -10.21 18.53 5.54
N ALA A 624 -9.88 19.29 6.57
CA ALA A 624 -10.28 20.69 6.67
C ALA A 624 -9.76 21.52 5.48
N ASP A 625 -10.60 22.40 4.93
CA ASP A 625 -10.19 23.32 3.87
C ASP A 625 -8.98 24.16 4.30
N LYS A 626 -8.06 24.40 3.36
CA LYS A 626 -6.80 25.15 3.57
C LYS A 626 -5.87 24.59 4.65
N SER A 627 -6.18 23.44 5.25
CA SER A 627 -5.27 22.74 6.16
C SER A 627 -4.01 22.28 5.41
N PRO A 628 -2.83 22.23 6.06
CA PRO A 628 -1.65 21.57 5.52
C PRO A 628 -1.94 20.13 5.05
N SER A 629 -2.92 19.45 5.66
CA SER A 629 -3.32 18.08 5.31
C SER A 629 -3.77 17.92 3.87
N VAL A 630 -4.34 18.96 3.24
CA VAL A 630 -4.75 18.93 1.82
C VAL A 630 -3.54 18.72 0.90
N ARG A 631 -2.34 19.10 1.33
CA ARG A 631 -1.10 19.04 0.55
C ARG A 631 -0.25 17.80 0.83
N ILE A 632 -0.64 16.92 1.75
CA ILE A 632 0.17 15.74 2.11
C ILE A 632 0.43 14.84 0.90
N ALA A 633 -0.55 14.65 0.01
CA ALA A 633 -0.33 13.90 -1.24
C ALA A 633 0.82 14.46 -2.10
N GLN A 634 0.93 15.79 -2.17
CA GLN A 634 2.01 16.49 -2.89
C GLN A 634 3.36 16.34 -2.17
N GLN A 635 3.36 16.35 -0.84
CA GLN A 635 4.57 16.16 -0.03
C GLN A 635 5.12 14.74 -0.18
N ILE A 636 4.29 13.71 -0.07
CA ILE A 636 4.70 12.31 -0.26
C ILE A 636 5.31 12.13 -1.67
N PHE A 637 4.67 12.68 -2.70
CA PHE A 637 5.21 12.69 -4.07
C PHE A 637 6.59 13.35 -4.13
N LYS A 638 6.72 14.56 -3.56
CA LYS A 638 7.97 15.31 -3.56
C LYS A 638 9.09 14.54 -2.87
N GLU A 639 8.83 13.91 -1.73
CA GLU A 639 9.85 13.15 -1.00
C GLU A 639 10.36 11.95 -1.80
N MET A 640 9.46 11.13 -2.37
CA MET A 640 9.85 10.01 -3.23
C MET A 640 10.64 10.46 -4.44
N MET A 641 10.15 11.47 -5.17
CA MET A 641 10.83 12.00 -6.36
C MET A 641 12.19 12.63 -6.01
N SER A 642 12.28 13.42 -4.95
CA SER A 642 13.54 14.04 -4.52
C SER A 642 14.58 13.00 -4.11
N LYS A 643 14.14 11.85 -3.58
CA LYS A 643 15.02 10.78 -3.12
C LYS A 643 15.52 9.88 -4.25
N PHE A 644 14.65 9.55 -5.22
CA PHE A 644 14.92 8.50 -6.20
C PHE A 644 14.99 8.97 -7.66
N ALA A 645 14.34 10.08 -8.02
CA ALA A 645 14.46 10.62 -9.38
C ALA A 645 15.86 11.22 -9.57
N THR A 646 16.59 10.66 -10.52
CA THR A 646 17.98 10.99 -10.85
C THR A 646 18.14 11.47 -12.29
N ASP A 647 17.16 11.19 -13.14
CA ASP A 647 17.14 11.70 -14.50
C ASP A 647 16.77 13.19 -14.53
N THR A 648 17.65 13.98 -15.14
CA THR A 648 17.49 15.44 -15.31
C THR A 648 17.03 15.81 -16.73
N SER A 649 16.73 14.81 -17.56
CA SER A 649 16.11 15.01 -18.87
C SER A 649 14.79 15.77 -18.75
N ARG A 650 14.42 16.43 -19.85
CA ARG A 650 13.17 17.19 -19.97
C ARG A 650 12.29 16.54 -21.00
N PHE A 651 10.98 16.77 -20.90
CA PHE A 651 10.06 16.37 -21.96
C PHE A 651 10.35 17.19 -23.22
N GLU A 652 10.74 16.51 -24.29
CA GLU A 652 11.07 17.09 -25.58
C GLU A 652 9.82 17.40 -26.39
N GLN A 653 9.79 18.57 -27.04
CA GLN A 653 8.68 18.96 -27.90
C GLN A 653 8.70 18.15 -29.20
N PRO A 654 7.65 17.37 -29.54
CA PRO A 654 7.62 16.62 -30.78
C PRO A 654 7.42 17.55 -31.98
N SER A 655 7.88 17.11 -33.15
CA SER A 655 7.77 17.88 -34.41
C SER A 655 6.33 18.13 -34.87
N SER A 656 5.37 17.41 -34.30
CA SER A 656 3.92 17.53 -34.49
C SER A 656 3.31 18.70 -33.70
N VAL A 657 4.08 19.40 -32.85
CA VAL A 657 3.62 20.55 -32.06
C VAL A 657 4.34 21.82 -32.48
N GLU A 658 3.59 22.90 -32.66
CA GLU A 658 4.12 24.25 -32.85
C GLU A 658 3.78 25.13 -31.63
N ARG A 659 4.68 26.06 -31.29
CA ARG A 659 4.54 26.97 -30.15
C ARG A 659 4.35 28.40 -30.65
N LEU A 660 3.35 29.11 -30.13
CA LEU A 660 3.13 30.53 -30.35
C LEU A 660 2.94 31.19 -28.98
N ASN A 661 3.89 32.04 -28.58
CA ASN A 661 4.01 32.56 -27.22
C ASN A 661 4.09 31.40 -26.19
N GLU A 662 3.24 31.43 -25.17
CA GLU A 662 3.17 30.37 -24.14
C GLU A 662 2.26 29.20 -24.56
N GLU A 663 1.57 29.30 -25.70
CA GLU A 663 0.54 28.36 -26.11
C GLU A 663 1.02 27.41 -27.21
N LEU A 664 0.48 26.20 -27.19
CA LEU A 664 0.83 25.08 -28.07
C LEU A 664 -0.32 24.74 -28.99
N TYR A 665 0.03 24.39 -30.23
CA TYR A 665 -0.90 24.04 -31.30
C TYR A 665 -0.44 22.76 -31.97
N VAL A 666 -1.39 21.93 -32.39
CA VAL A 666 -1.11 20.79 -33.25
C VAL A 666 -0.73 21.31 -34.64
N LYS A 667 0.46 20.94 -35.13
CA LYS A 667 0.98 21.45 -36.39
C LYS A 667 0.07 21.05 -37.56
N GLY A 668 -0.37 22.05 -38.33
CA GLY A 668 -1.26 21.86 -39.47
C GLY A 668 -2.76 21.78 -39.09
N ALA A 669 -3.10 21.82 -37.80
CA ALA A 669 -4.49 21.98 -37.37
C ALA A 669 -4.96 23.43 -37.56
N LYS A 670 -6.28 23.62 -37.56
CA LYS A 670 -6.88 24.96 -37.60
C LYS A 670 -6.54 25.69 -36.30
N LYS A 671 -5.84 26.82 -36.40
CA LYS A 671 -5.51 27.64 -35.23
C LYS A 671 -6.76 28.30 -34.67
N ASP A 672 -6.92 28.23 -33.35
CA ASP A 672 -7.91 29.03 -32.64
C ASP A 672 -7.65 30.52 -32.90
N THR A 673 -8.72 31.29 -33.10
CA THR A 673 -8.59 32.74 -33.32
C THR A 673 -8.09 33.40 -32.04
N VAL A 674 -6.79 33.72 -31.99
CA VAL A 674 -6.23 34.55 -30.94
C VAL A 674 -6.85 35.94 -31.08
N LYS A 675 -7.69 36.35 -30.12
CA LYS A 675 -8.13 37.75 -30.04
C LYS A 675 -6.86 38.57 -29.86
N GLN A 676 -6.48 39.33 -30.89
CA GLN A 676 -5.37 40.27 -30.80
C GLN A 676 -5.75 41.35 -29.80
N ILE A 677 -5.25 41.24 -28.57
CA ILE A 677 -5.34 42.32 -27.59
C ILE A 677 -4.35 43.38 -28.07
N LYS A 678 -4.87 44.48 -28.61
CA LYS A 678 -4.06 45.64 -28.94
C LYS A 678 -3.55 46.25 -27.63
N VAL A 679 -2.24 46.38 -27.51
CA VAL A 679 -1.58 47.02 -26.37
C VAL A 679 -0.78 48.18 -26.92
N ASP A 680 -0.97 49.37 -26.34
CA ASP A 680 -0.18 50.53 -26.75
C ASP A 680 1.28 50.37 -26.30
N PRO A 681 2.26 50.87 -27.08
CA PRO A 681 3.67 50.76 -26.71
C PRO A 681 3.99 51.63 -25.48
N PRO A 682 5.01 51.23 -24.68
CA PRO A 682 5.60 52.13 -23.70
C PRO A 682 6.04 53.45 -24.35
N THR A 683 6.01 54.54 -23.59
CA THR A 683 6.44 55.86 -24.08
C THR A 683 7.59 56.40 -23.21
N GLY A 684 8.38 57.31 -23.78
CA GLY A 684 9.43 57.99 -23.02
C GLY A 684 10.53 57.07 -22.48
N VAL A 685 10.89 56.01 -23.23
CA VAL A 685 11.99 55.12 -22.84
C VAL A 685 13.28 55.93 -22.79
N THR A 686 13.78 56.17 -21.58
CA THR A 686 14.89 57.08 -21.31
C THR A 686 16.04 56.31 -20.65
N PRO A 687 17.23 56.26 -21.29
CA PRO A 687 18.43 55.70 -20.68
C PRO A 687 19.12 56.75 -19.81
N SER A 688 19.59 56.32 -18.64
CA SER A 688 20.44 57.09 -17.74
C SER A 688 21.70 56.28 -17.45
N TYR A 689 22.88 56.88 -17.64
CA TYR A 689 24.17 56.22 -17.38
C TYR A 689 24.80 56.76 -16.11
N ASP A 690 25.12 55.84 -15.20
CA ASP A 690 25.92 56.14 -14.03
C ASP A 690 27.38 55.69 -14.27
N ALA A 691 28.27 56.67 -14.36
CA ALA A 691 29.69 56.46 -14.58
C ALA A 691 30.41 55.82 -13.38
N ALA A 692 29.89 55.99 -12.14
CA ALA A 692 30.50 55.42 -10.95
C ALA A 692 30.22 53.92 -10.83
N SER A 693 29.03 53.48 -11.23
CA SER A 693 28.60 52.07 -11.20
C SER A 693 28.66 51.35 -12.54
N ASN A 694 29.11 52.04 -13.60
CA ASN A 694 29.19 51.54 -14.97
C ASN A 694 27.90 50.83 -15.44
N THR A 695 26.77 51.49 -15.18
CA THR A 695 25.43 50.90 -15.36
C THR A 695 24.53 51.85 -16.14
N ILE A 696 23.80 51.31 -17.13
CA ILE A 696 22.71 52.02 -17.81
C ILE A 696 21.39 51.59 -17.17
N THR A 697 20.61 52.55 -16.68
CA THR A 697 19.24 52.32 -16.21
C THR A 697 18.26 52.90 -17.21
N LEU A 698 17.32 52.07 -17.67
CA LEU A 698 16.17 52.46 -18.46
C LEU A 698 14.99 52.75 -17.56
N SER A 699 14.27 53.81 -17.88
CA SER A 699 12.96 54.13 -17.31
C SER A 699 11.97 54.44 -18.43
N TRP A 700 10.70 54.12 -18.25
CA TRP A 700 9.66 54.43 -19.23
C TRP A 700 8.31 54.73 -18.57
N ALA A 701 7.40 55.34 -19.34
CA ALA A 701 6.00 55.44 -19.00
C ALA A 701 5.23 54.28 -19.67
N GLY A 702 4.43 53.59 -18.86
CA GLY A 702 3.63 52.46 -19.28
C GLY A 702 2.19 52.84 -19.66
N PRO A 703 1.53 52.12 -20.58
CA PRO A 703 0.08 52.26 -20.74
C PRO A 703 -0.64 51.86 -19.45
N SER A 704 -1.79 52.50 -19.18
CA SER A 704 -2.56 52.26 -17.95
C SER A 704 -3.14 50.86 -17.82
N ASP A 705 -3.22 50.12 -18.93
CA ASP A 705 -3.80 48.79 -19.01
C ASP A 705 -2.77 47.67 -19.27
N ALA A 706 -1.47 47.98 -19.23
CA ALA A 706 -0.41 47.00 -19.34
C ALA A 706 -0.23 46.23 -18.01
N GLU A 707 -0.15 44.90 -18.11
CA GLU A 707 0.01 43.99 -16.97
C GLU A 707 1.48 43.70 -16.66
N ALA A 708 2.35 43.74 -17.68
CA ALA A 708 3.78 43.48 -17.56
C ALA A 708 4.58 44.14 -18.68
N TYR A 709 5.92 44.15 -18.55
CA TYR A 709 6.85 44.61 -19.57
C TYR A 709 7.99 43.61 -19.78
N SER A 710 8.58 43.62 -20.97
CA SER A 710 9.88 42.99 -21.20
C SER A 710 10.83 43.96 -21.89
N ALA A 711 12.06 44.01 -21.39
CA ALA A 711 13.12 44.85 -21.92
C ALA A 711 14.29 43.97 -22.42
N SER A 712 14.91 44.38 -23.51
CA SER A 712 16.08 43.73 -24.11
C SER A 712 17.02 44.76 -24.71
N TYR A 713 18.24 44.34 -25.04
CA TYR A 713 19.22 45.19 -25.71
C TYR A 713 19.98 44.44 -26.79
N LYS A 714 20.49 45.20 -27.76
CA LYS A 714 21.48 44.78 -28.75
C LYS A 714 22.52 45.89 -28.89
N ALA A 715 23.79 45.54 -28.80
CA ALA A 715 24.89 46.46 -28.89
C ALA A 715 25.64 46.34 -30.22
N ASN A 716 26.34 47.40 -30.61
CA ASN A 716 27.16 47.41 -31.82
C ASN A 716 28.45 46.57 -31.71
N ASP A 717 28.83 46.14 -30.50
CA ASP A 717 29.93 45.20 -30.26
C ASP A 717 29.51 43.72 -30.38
N GLY A 718 28.25 43.48 -30.78
CA GLY A 718 27.68 42.14 -30.96
C GLY A 718 27.02 41.56 -29.70
N SER A 719 27.15 42.20 -28.54
CA SER A 719 26.45 41.76 -27.33
C SER A 719 24.94 42.00 -27.41
N SER A 720 24.14 41.10 -26.86
CA SER A 720 22.68 41.25 -26.78
C SER A 720 22.11 40.41 -25.63
N GLY A 721 20.96 40.79 -25.10
CA GLY A 721 20.32 40.02 -24.04
C GLY A 721 19.01 40.62 -23.55
N SER A 722 18.31 39.87 -22.70
CA SER A 722 17.13 40.33 -21.98
C SER A 722 17.52 41.00 -20.67
N LEU A 723 16.73 41.98 -20.23
CA LEU A 723 16.93 42.70 -18.97
C LEU A 723 15.86 42.33 -17.95
N SER A 724 16.25 42.24 -16.67
CA SER A 724 15.30 42.12 -15.57
C SER A 724 14.52 43.42 -15.41
N VAL A 725 13.20 43.34 -15.42
CA VAL A 725 12.30 44.49 -15.29
C VAL A 725 11.71 44.55 -13.90
N SER A 726 11.72 45.73 -13.28
CA SER A 726 11.03 46.03 -12.02
C SER A 726 10.16 47.25 -12.19
N GLY A 727 8.84 47.06 -12.18
CA GLY A 727 7.88 48.12 -12.51
C GLY A 727 8.11 48.64 -13.92
N THR A 728 8.47 49.92 -14.04
CA THR A 728 8.79 50.59 -15.31
C THR A 728 10.27 50.91 -15.47
N ASN A 729 11.15 50.10 -14.86
CA ASN A 729 12.60 50.26 -14.94
C ASN A 729 13.32 48.95 -15.25
N ALA A 730 14.50 49.05 -15.89
CA ALA A 730 15.42 47.94 -16.12
C ALA A 730 16.86 48.46 -16.13
N SER A 731 17.84 47.65 -15.73
CA SER A 731 19.25 48.07 -15.69
C SER A 731 20.18 47.08 -16.38
N LEU A 732 21.23 47.61 -17.00
CA LEU A 732 22.32 46.87 -17.65
C LEU A 732 23.66 47.35 -17.07
N GLY A 733 24.32 46.51 -16.28
CA GLY A 733 25.65 46.77 -15.73
C GLY A 733 26.78 46.27 -16.62
N GLY A 734 28.00 46.75 -16.37
CA GLY A 734 29.21 46.26 -17.05
C GLY A 734 29.32 46.71 -18.51
N VAL A 735 28.82 47.91 -18.82
CA VAL A 735 28.80 48.43 -20.19
C VAL A 735 30.19 48.93 -20.61
N LYS A 736 30.50 48.87 -21.90
CA LYS A 736 31.83 49.24 -22.42
C LYS A 736 31.84 50.68 -22.95
N PRO A 737 32.86 51.50 -22.62
CA PRO A 737 33.04 52.83 -23.21
C PRO A 737 33.04 52.79 -24.74
N GLY A 738 32.35 53.75 -25.37
CA GLY A 738 32.24 53.86 -26.83
C GLY A 738 31.28 52.87 -27.50
N VAL A 739 30.71 51.90 -26.76
CA VAL A 739 29.71 50.95 -27.28
C VAL A 739 28.33 51.58 -27.25
N THR A 740 27.58 51.40 -28.35
CA THR A 740 26.18 51.83 -28.46
C THR A 740 25.27 50.64 -28.18
N TYR A 741 24.40 50.79 -27.18
CA TYR A 741 23.39 49.83 -26.79
C TYR A 741 22.01 50.30 -27.26
N SER A 742 21.38 49.54 -28.16
CA SER A 742 20.00 49.74 -28.59
C SER A 742 19.07 48.89 -27.74
N PHE A 743 18.25 49.55 -26.94
CA PHE A 743 17.28 48.95 -26.04
C PHE A 743 15.91 48.87 -26.70
N SER A 744 15.13 47.86 -26.32
CA SER A 744 13.77 47.62 -26.79
C SER A 744 12.90 47.23 -25.61
N VAL A 745 11.82 47.98 -25.37
CA VAL A 745 10.83 47.71 -24.32
C VAL A 745 9.46 47.47 -24.96
N VAL A 746 8.77 46.41 -24.55
CA VAL A 746 7.40 46.11 -24.97
C VAL A 746 6.49 45.99 -23.76
N ALA A 747 5.24 46.45 -23.90
CA ALA A 747 4.17 46.26 -22.92
C ALA A 747 3.37 44.98 -23.26
N LYS A 748 2.83 44.33 -22.23
CA LYS A 748 2.07 43.08 -22.34
C LYS A 748 0.73 43.19 -21.60
N LYS A 749 -0.32 42.62 -22.19
CA LYS A 749 -1.66 42.49 -21.59
C LYS A 749 -2.32 41.21 -22.10
N GLY A 750 -2.53 40.23 -21.23
CA GLY A 750 -2.93 38.89 -21.67
C GLY A 750 -1.97 38.34 -22.75
N THR A 751 -2.51 37.92 -23.90
CA THR A 751 -1.71 37.47 -25.08
C THR A 751 -1.27 38.60 -26.01
N GLY A 752 -1.67 39.84 -25.75
CA GLY A 752 -1.28 41.02 -26.52
C GLY A 752 0.11 41.51 -26.14
N THR A 753 0.90 41.86 -27.15
CA THR A 753 2.19 42.55 -26.99
C THR A 753 2.15 43.82 -27.83
N SER A 754 2.64 44.92 -27.27
CA SER A 754 2.74 46.18 -28.01
C SER A 754 3.85 46.15 -29.05
N ASP A 755 3.88 47.14 -29.93
CA ASP A 755 5.09 47.48 -30.67
C ASP A 755 6.23 47.83 -29.70
N ALA A 756 7.47 47.65 -30.16
CA ALA A 756 8.66 47.94 -29.37
C ALA A 756 8.94 49.44 -29.30
N ALA A 757 9.02 49.96 -28.09
CA ALA A 757 9.56 51.28 -27.82
C ALA A 757 11.08 51.17 -27.65
N GLY A 758 11.82 51.71 -28.61
CA GLY A 758 13.27 51.59 -28.67
C GLY A 758 13.99 52.89 -28.35
N VAL A 759 15.16 52.78 -27.72
CA VAL A 759 16.11 53.90 -27.54
C VAL A 759 17.53 53.38 -27.63
N SER A 760 18.46 54.16 -28.17
CA SER A 760 19.87 53.80 -28.17
C SER A 760 20.67 54.74 -27.28
N PHE A 761 21.65 54.19 -26.57
CA PHE A 761 22.57 54.94 -25.74
C PHE A 761 24.00 54.54 -26.04
N THR A 762 24.87 55.52 -26.30
CA THR A 762 26.30 55.31 -26.48
C THR A 762 27.01 55.66 -25.18
N VAL A 763 27.72 54.69 -24.61
CA VAL A 763 28.52 54.94 -23.41
C VAL A 763 29.62 55.93 -23.78
N PRO A 764 29.78 57.05 -23.05
CA PRO A 764 30.82 58.04 -23.34
C PRO A 764 32.21 57.40 -23.45
N GLY A 765 32.97 57.76 -24.48
CA GLY A 765 34.35 57.28 -24.69
C GLY A 765 35.33 57.85 -23.65
N GLU A 766 36.40 57.12 -23.37
CA GLU A 766 37.44 57.53 -22.41
C GLU A 766 38.11 58.85 -22.85
N ASN A 767 37.89 59.94 -22.11
CA ASN A 767 38.68 61.16 -22.25
C ASN A 767 39.79 61.18 -21.19
N ALA A 768 41.05 61.02 -21.64
CA ALA A 768 42.22 60.83 -20.77
C ALA A 768 42.52 62.01 -19.82
N GLU A 769 42.00 63.22 -20.10
CA GLU A 769 42.12 64.39 -19.22
C GLU A 769 41.14 64.37 -18.04
N ALA A 770 39.98 63.70 -18.17
CA ALA A 770 39.02 63.56 -17.07
C ALA A 770 39.55 62.59 -16.01
N LYS A 771 40.26 61.53 -16.42
CA LYS A 771 40.81 60.51 -15.49
C LYS A 771 41.86 61.10 -14.53
N LYS A 772 42.71 62.03 -14.98
CA LYS A 772 43.67 62.72 -14.10
C LYS A 772 42.98 63.63 -13.08
N LYS A 773 41.94 64.36 -13.48
CA LYS A 773 41.19 65.27 -12.60
C LYS A 773 40.31 64.50 -11.61
N THR A 774 39.68 63.42 -12.07
CA THR A 774 38.85 62.53 -11.23
C THR A 774 39.71 61.63 -10.33
N GLU A 775 40.90 61.19 -10.73
CA GLU A 775 41.81 60.46 -9.84
C GLU A 775 42.45 61.37 -8.77
N GLU A 776 42.76 62.64 -9.07
CA GLU A 776 43.20 63.61 -8.05
C GLU A 776 42.08 64.01 -7.09
N ASP A 777 40.87 64.25 -7.59
CA ASP A 777 39.70 64.56 -6.76
C ASP A 777 39.20 63.33 -5.98
N ALA A 778 39.31 62.11 -6.55
CA ALA A 778 39.01 60.86 -5.85
C ALA A 778 40.11 60.51 -4.84
N LYS A 779 41.38 60.87 -5.05
CA LYS A 779 42.42 60.72 -4.01
C LYS A 779 42.19 61.66 -2.84
N LYS A 780 41.82 62.92 -3.10
CA LYS A 780 41.45 63.89 -2.05
C LYS A 780 40.17 63.48 -1.32
N LYS A 781 39.13 63.05 -2.04
CA LYS A 781 37.90 62.52 -1.42
C LYS A 781 38.14 61.21 -0.69
N ALA A 782 38.98 60.31 -1.19
CA ALA A 782 39.31 59.06 -0.52
C ALA A 782 40.21 59.29 0.69
N GLU A 783 41.10 60.29 0.70
CA GLU A 783 41.87 60.67 1.89
C GLU A 783 40.96 61.35 2.94
N ASP A 784 40.03 62.22 2.54
CA ASP A 784 39.06 62.84 3.45
C ASP A 784 37.98 61.86 3.94
N GLU A 785 37.52 60.93 3.09
CA GLU A 785 36.62 59.83 3.47
C GLU A 785 37.36 58.76 4.27
N ALA A 786 38.63 58.46 4.01
CA ALA A 786 39.41 57.55 4.86
C ALA A 786 39.70 58.17 6.23
N LYS A 787 39.86 59.50 6.33
CA LYS A 787 39.95 60.21 7.62
C LYS A 787 38.62 60.23 8.35
N LYS A 788 37.51 60.51 7.65
CA LYS A 788 36.16 60.44 8.21
C LYS A 788 35.74 59.01 8.57
N GLN A 789 36.14 58.01 7.78
CA GLN A 789 35.91 56.60 8.07
C GLN A 789 36.84 56.13 9.18
N GLN A 790 38.08 56.59 9.31
CA GLN A 790 38.91 56.29 10.50
C GLN A 790 38.34 56.92 11.77
N ASP A 791 37.82 58.15 11.69
CA ASP A 791 37.20 58.82 12.85
C ASP A 791 35.82 58.23 13.18
N ALA A 792 35.03 57.84 12.16
CA ALA A 792 33.77 57.14 12.34
C ALA A 792 33.96 55.69 12.79
N GLN A 793 35.00 55.00 12.30
CA GLN A 793 35.38 53.65 12.73
C GLN A 793 35.94 53.70 14.15
N LYS A 794 36.75 54.70 14.54
CA LYS A 794 37.16 54.89 15.94
C LYS A 794 35.98 55.14 16.87
N LYS A 795 35.01 55.97 16.44
CA LYS A 795 33.77 56.19 17.20
C LYS A 795 32.89 54.94 17.25
N ALA A 796 32.73 54.24 16.13
CA ALA A 796 31.95 53.01 16.04
C ALA A 796 32.62 51.85 16.80
N ASP A 797 33.96 51.79 16.82
CA ASP A 797 34.72 50.81 17.60
C ASP A 797 34.68 51.16 19.09
N GLU A 798 34.68 52.45 19.49
CA GLU A 798 34.42 52.86 20.88
C GLU A 798 32.97 52.55 21.31
N GLU A 799 32.00 52.76 20.42
CA GLU A 799 30.57 52.52 20.68
C GLU A 799 30.25 51.03 20.66
N ALA A 800 30.85 50.26 19.75
CA ALA A 800 30.81 48.81 19.71
C ALA A 800 31.54 48.21 20.92
N LYS A 801 32.66 48.78 21.37
CA LYS A 801 33.33 48.34 22.60
C LYS A 801 32.48 48.65 23.83
N LYS A 802 31.82 49.81 23.89
CA LYS A 802 30.82 50.12 24.95
C LYS A 802 29.61 49.20 24.90
N GLN A 803 29.09 48.88 23.73
CA GLN A 803 27.98 47.93 23.55
C GLN A 803 28.41 46.51 23.86
N GLN A 804 29.63 46.10 23.52
CA GLN A 804 30.17 44.77 23.79
C GLN A 804 30.54 44.63 25.28
N ASP A 805 31.00 45.69 25.94
CA ASP A 805 31.20 45.73 27.39
C ASP A 805 29.86 45.78 28.15
N ALA A 806 28.84 46.46 27.62
CA ALA A 806 27.48 46.44 28.15
C ALA A 806 26.81 45.08 27.95
N GLN A 807 27.01 44.45 26.79
CA GLN A 807 26.53 43.11 26.48
C GLN A 807 27.24 42.07 27.33
N LYS A 808 28.56 42.16 27.52
CA LYS A 808 29.30 41.29 28.45
C LYS A 808 28.82 41.45 29.88
N LYS A 809 28.54 42.67 30.34
CA LYS A 809 27.95 42.89 31.66
C LYS A 809 26.54 42.32 31.76
N ALA A 810 25.70 42.51 30.74
CA ALA A 810 24.36 41.94 30.69
C ALA A 810 24.37 40.41 30.63
N ASP A 811 25.30 39.82 29.89
CA ASP A 811 25.49 38.38 29.76
C ASP A 811 26.09 37.79 31.05
N GLU A 812 27.02 38.48 31.73
CA GLU A 812 27.50 38.09 33.07
C GLU A 812 26.39 38.18 34.13
N GLU A 813 25.53 39.19 34.05
CA GLU A 813 24.42 39.38 34.97
C GLU A 813 23.29 38.36 34.70
N ALA A 814 23.03 38.05 33.42
CA ALA A 814 22.13 36.99 33.01
C ALA A 814 22.67 35.61 33.39
N LYS A 815 23.98 35.38 33.25
CA LYS A 815 24.64 34.15 33.69
C LYS A 815 24.61 34.02 35.21
N LYS A 816 24.85 35.09 35.97
CA LYS A 816 24.68 35.07 37.43
C LYS A 816 23.25 34.77 37.84
N LYS A 817 22.25 35.34 37.17
CA LYS A 817 20.83 35.03 37.42
C LYS A 817 20.49 33.59 37.06
N ALA A 818 20.99 33.09 35.93
CA ALA A 818 20.78 31.70 35.51
C ALA A 818 21.49 30.71 36.46
N ASP A 819 22.68 31.03 36.95
CA ASP A 819 23.42 30.24 37.93
C ASP A 819 22.75 30.29 39.31
N GLU A 820 22.20 31.42 39.74
CA GLU A 820 21.37 31.52 40.96
C GLU A 820 20.06 30.74 40.84
N GLU A 821 19.42 30.76 39.67
CA GLU A 821 18.17 30.04 39.41
C GLU A 821 18.41 28.53 39.28
N ALA A 822 19.52 28.13 38.66
CA ALA A 822 19.99 26.75 38.62
C ALA A 822 20.38 26.26 40.02
N LYS A 823 21.04 27.09 40.84
CA LYS A 823 21.36 26.78 42.24
C LYS A 823 20.10 26.65 43.08
N LYS A 824 19.10 27.53 42.92
CA LYS A 824 17.79 27.39 43.59
C LYS A 824 17.07 26.11 43.18
N LYS A 825 17.08 25.76 41.89
CA LYS A 825 16.49 24.50 41.42
C LYS A 825 17.24 23.29 41.96
N ALA A 826 18.57 23.32 41.99
CA ALA A 826 19.40 22.26 42.55
C ALA A 826 19.20 22.13 44.07
N ASP A 827 19.06 23.25 44.80
CA ASP A 827 18.76 23.25 46.24
C ASP A 827 17.34 22.74 46.52
N GLU A 828 16.35 23.06 45.68
CA GLU A 828 14.99 22.47 45.76
C GLU A 828 14.98 20.97 45.45
N GLU A 829 15.76 20.53 44.46
CA GLU A 829 15.89 19.11 44.11
C GLU A 829 16.64 18.33 45.20
N ALA A 830 17.71 18.92 45.74
CA ALA A 830 18.46 18.36 46.87
C ALA A 830 17.60 18.31 48.14
N LYS A 831 16.75 19.32 48.38
CA LYS A 831 15.79 19.32 49.50
C LYS A 831 14.71 18.26 49.32
N LYS A 832 14.15 18.10 48.11
CA LYS A 832 13.21 17.00 47.80
C LYS A 832 13.85 15.63 47.99
N LYS A 833 15.11 15.48 47.55
CA LYS A 833 15.85 14.22 47.68
C LYS A 833 16.23 13.94 49.15
N ALA A 834 16.61 14.96 49.91
CA ALA A 834 16.86 14.86 51.34
C ALA A 834 15.57 14.56 52.14
N ASP A 835 14.42 15.12 51.74
CA ASP A 835 13.13 14.81 52.34
C ASP A 835 12.69 13.38 51.99
N GLU A 836 12.92 12.89 50.77
CA GLU A 836 12.70 11.49 50.40
C GLU A 836 13.63 10.53 51.13
N ASP A 837 14.92 10.85 51.26
CA ASP A 837 15.90 10.03 51.97
C ASP A 837 15.67 10.07 53.48
N ALA A 838 15.25 11.21 54.06
CA ALA A 838 14.83 11.30 55.46
C ALA A 838 13.56 10.50 55.73
N LYS A 839 12.63 10.44 54.77
CA LYS A 839 11.42 9.60 54.86
C LYS A 839 11.77 8.11 54.79
N LYS A 840 12.69 7.71 53.90
CA LYS A 840 13.22 6.35 53.85
C LYS A 840 14.00 5.96 55.12
N LYS A 841 14.79 6.89 55.68
CA LYS A 841 15.57 6.67 56.89
C LYS A 841 14.71 6.62 58.14
N ALA A 842 13.63 7.43 58.22
CA ALA A 842 12.62 7.33 59.27
C ALA A 842 11.84 6.00 59.19
N ASP A 843 11.54 5.51 57.99
CA ASP A 843 10.92 4.19 57.78
C ASP A 843 11.87 3.01 58.11
N GLU A 844 13.19 3.20 57.99
CA GLU A 844 14.21 2.22 58.41
C GLU A 844 14.53 2.27 59.92
N ASP A 845 14.59 3.45 60.53
CA ASP A 845 14.87 3.62 61.96
C ASP A 845 13.65 3.24 62.83
N ALA A 846 12.42 3.32 62.30
CA ALA A 846 11.25 2.73 62.93
C ALA A 846 11.26 1.18 62.96
N LYS A 847 12.23 0.53 62.30
CA LYS A 847 12.36 -0.94 62.19
C LYS A 847 13.59 -1.53 62.89
N LYS A 848 14.40 -0.77 63.63
CA LYS A 848 15.58 -1.30 64.35
C LYS A 848 15.36 -1.47 65.87
N PRO A 849 15.76 -2.60 66.48
CA PRO A 849 15.65 -2.84 67.92
C PRO A 849 16.77 -2.15 68.73
N LYS A 850 16.43 -1.65 69.93
CA LYS A 850 17.34 -1.01 70.91
C LYS A 850 18.39 -1.97 71.49
N PRO A 851 19.62 -1.47 71.78
CA PRO A 851 20.44 -2.03 72.86
C PRO A 851 21.09 -0.99 73.81
N ASP A 852 21.52 -1.52 74.96
CA ASP A 852 21.90 -0.95 76.28
C ASP A 852 23.36 -0.37 76.39
N PRO A 853 23.81 0.17 77.55
CA PRO A 853 24.76 1.29 77.66
C PRO A 853 26.28 0.95 77.80
N ASP A 854 27.12 1.95 77.43
CA ASP A 854 28.50 2.39 77.84
C ASP A 854 29.55 1.37 78.37
N PRO A 855 30.89 1.55 78.15
CA PRO A 855 31.66 2.75 78.60
C PRO A 855 32.96 3.17 77.83
N LYS A 856 33.44 4.40 78.15
CA LYS A 856 34.77 5.09 77.96
C LYS A 856 36.05 4.20 77.96
N PRO A 857 37.23 4.61 77.38
CA PRO A 857 37.97 5.87 77.69
C PRO A 857 38.91 6.55 76.63
N LYS A 858 39.40 7.75 77.02
CA LYS A 858 40.41 8.76 76.56
C LYS A 858 41.83 8.25 76.10
N PRO A 859 42.83 9.11 75.75
CA PRO A 859 42.94 10.24 74.77
C PRO A 859 44.27 10.22 73.93
N ASP A 860 44.36 11.14 72.95
CA ASP A 860 45.48 11.83 72.21
C ASP A 860 46.96 11.72 72.69
N PRO A 861 48.02 12.30 72.02
CA PRO A 861 48.15 12.98 70.70
C PRO A 861 49.50 12.68 69.95
N THR A 862 49.74 13.26 68.76
CA THR A 862 50.96 14.08 68.46
C THR A 862 50.98 14.59 67.00
N PRO A 863 51.35 15.88 66.78
CA PRO A 863 51.59 16.45 65.46
C PRO A 863 53.09 16.63 65.19
N GLU A 864 53.52 16.58 63.92
CA GLU A 864 54.82 17.10 63.51
C GLU A 864 54.70 17.99 62.28
N VAL A 865 55.57 18.99 62.27
CA VAL A 865 55.44 20.29 61.63
C VAL A 865 56.53 20.42 60.54
N ASN A 866 56.22 21.20 59.48
CA ASN A 866 57.15 22.04 58.69
C ASN A 866 58.13 21.46 57.63
N PRO A 867 58.75 22.30 56.75
CA PRO A 867 58.21 23.43 55.94
C PRO A 867 58.96 23.62 54.58
N VAL A 868 58.92 24.86 54.05
CA VAL A 868 59.80 25.58 53.09
C VAL A 868 59.12 25.78 51.71
N GLN A 869 58.90 26.98 51.16
CA GLN A 869 59.34 28.36 51.45
C GLN A 869 58.33 29.37 50.89
#